data_AF-A0A843SAB9-F1
#
_entry.id   AF-A0A843SAB9-F1
#
_cell.length_a   1.000
_cell.length_b   1.000
_cell.length_c   1.000
_cell.angle_alpha   90.00
_cell.angle_beta   90.00
_cell.angle_gamma   90.00
#
_symmetry.space_group_name_H-M   'P 1'
#
loop_
_entity.id
_entity.type
_entity.pdbx_description
1 polymer ?
#
loop_
_entity_poly.entity_id
_entity_poly.type
_entity_poly.pdbx_seq_one_letter_code
_entity_poly.pdbx_strand_id
1 'polypeptide(L)'
;MFDFDPRDYDDRRDAARRGSRDTREDIEAPRSRRGSSGASGTPHRDDHWRRPDARSRERDDEDARTLGRGPGNGRQASDDPTRGHRDDARWPERDRDAQERDWGVRDAFSRHVRLPRGPERERVRDRDREYTLRGSETRTLATLGAFRVVSSRDLRDNDGGPADPRSGDLRHLREQGLIDTARVPGYRDQAVTLTQAGRSLLERHRDLDSEHQQAFHAGVVRERELEHDLQLYRAYEHAEACLLERGAHIERVVLDHELKSEYQRWLVDQVFPAVPVRQWVLTFPHRLRYLLAWDHALCRAVIGVFMRAVLGFLRQRARAQGIGNGRSGAVAIVQRFGAALNLNVHTHALVVDGVFAEEAAGSLVFHPAAPPTDGEMEALLVTIARRIERLLARRRLSAAQAEPGTADPWVDDAPILAGLAAASVEGRVALGPRAGAQVRRWGGWPDQEPLPLVRGPCHAARGGFDLEAGVVVPVGDRARLERVCRYALRPPIAHDRIRLTPDGEVLLELRHRWSDGTTHLRFHPLELIERLAAVTPRPRINLVLYYGVLAAHATWRSRLPKPGDAVVMTAPTVSPPMEGASVPALAVTGAADDPQESAPTPFAQRRSNWLWAQLMQRTFGFDVLRCPRCGGRFRLLALIEKPPVVQRILRHLGLPTEVPPARPPRAPPVAVGVRSLTLDLDIP
;
A
#
# COMPACT_ATOMS: atom_id res chain seq x y z
N MET A 1 34.05 -24.05 8.79
CA MET A 1 34.30 -23.28 10.02
C MET A 1 34.79 -21.90 9.63
N PHE A 2 33.87 -20.94 9.52
CA PHE A 2 34.13 -19.49 9.49
C PHE A 2 32.80 -18.84 9.90
N ASP A 3 32.85 -17.89 10.84
CA ASP A 3 31.66 -17.24 11.37
C ASP A 3 31.34 -15.98 10.55
N PHE A 4 30.07 -15.64 10.40
CA PHE A 4 29.64 -14.51 9.54
C PHE A 4 28.97 -13.43 10.38
N ASP A 5 29.75 -12.42 10.76
CA ASP A 5 29.31 -11.33 11.65
C ASP A 5 28.49 -10.28 10.88
N PRO A 6 27.24 -9.96 11.26
CA PRO A 6 26.42 -8.96 10.58
C PRO A 6 26.86 -7.48 10.76
N ARG A 7 28.15 -7.21 10.97
CA ARG A 7 28.71 -5.88 11.21
C ARG A 7 29.33 -5.20 9.98
N ASP A 8 29.60 -5.94 8.91
CA ASP A 8 30.27 -5.45 7.68
C ASP A 8 29.38 -4.57 6.77
N TYR A 9 28.53 -3.72 7.35
CA TYR A 9 27.63 -2.81 6.62
C TYR A 9 27.84 -1.33 6.96
N ASP A 10 28.76 -1.00 7.86
CA ASP A 10 28.88 0.33 8.48
C ASP A 10 30.23 1.03 8.15
N ASP A 11 30.66 0.95 6.88
CA ASP A 11 31.98 1.46 6.45
C ASP A 11 31.93 2.17 5.08
N ARG A 12 31.21 3.32 5.03
CA ARG A 12 31.22 4.27 3.88
C ARG A 12 31.12 5.75 4.28
N ARG A 13 31.77 6.15 5.37
CA ARG A 13 32.08 7.57 5.68
C ARG A 13 33.32 7.67 6.57
N ASP A 14 34.51 7.64 5.95
CA ASP A 14 35.65 8.51 6.31
C ASP A 14 36.82 8.28 5.33
N ALA A 15 36.95 9.16 4.34
CA ALA A 15 37.99 9.10 3.31
C ALA A 15 38.48 10.51 2.92
N ALA A 16 38.71 11.38 3.90
CA ALA A 16 39.29 12.70 3.70
C ALA A 16 40.17 13.13 4.89
N ARG A 17 41.39 13.61 4.59
CA ARG A 17 42.30 14.38 5.47
C ARG A 17 42.85 13.67 6.73
N ARG A 18 43.95 12.93 6.55
CA ARG A 18 45.10 12.95 7.50
C ARG A 18 46.42 13.05 6.72
N GLY A 19 47.41 13.70 7.34
CA GLY A 19 48.65 14.19 6.70
C GLY A 19 48.64 15.72 6.64
N SER A 20 49.61 16.46 7.19
CA SER A 20 50.81 16.07 7.96
C SER A 20 51.02 16.99 9.18
N ARG A 21 52.00 16.66 10.04
CA ARG A 21 52.66 17.57 11.01
C ARG A 21 53.43 18.68 10.23
N ASP A 22 53.71 19.87 10.76
CA ASP A 22 54.57 20.12 11.94
C ASP A 22 54.51 21.57 12.48
N THR A 23 55.34 21.92 13.49
CA THR A 23 55.62 23.26 14.10
C THR A 23 54.46 23.93 14.90
N ARG A 24 54.63 24.36 16.17
CA ARG A 24 55.39 25.51 16.75
C ARG A 24 54.84 26.88 16.29
N GLU A 25 54.71 27.92 17.11
CA GLU A 25 54.73 28.18 18.58
C GLU A 25 54.09 29.60 18.76
N ASP A 26 53.92 30.11 20.00
CA ASP A 26 53.71 31.56 20.30
C ASP A 26 52.43 32.28 19.77
N ILE A 27 52.00 33.46 20.28
CA ILE A 27 51.84 33.95 21.67
C ILE A 27 50.77 35.09 21.67
N GLU A 28 50.41 35.62 22.85
CA GLU A 28 49.70 36.91 23.07
C GLU A 28 48.23 37.11 22.62
N ALA A 29 47.41 37.47 23.61
CA ALA A 29 46.32 38.45 23.48
C ALA A 29 46.61 39.60 24.45
N PRO A 30 46.14 40.84 24.20
CA PRO A 30 45.35 41.49 25.25
C PRO A 30 44.25 42.50 24.83
N ARG A 31 43.14 42.45 25.57
CA ARG A 31 42.41 43.59 26.20
C ARG A 31 41.77 44.73 25.35
N SER A 32 40.43 44.72 25.34
CA SER A 32 39.50 45.76 25.89
C SER A 32 39.57 47.22 25.39
N ARG A 33 38.43 47.89 25.13
CA ARG A 33 37.51 48.46 26.14
C ARG A 33 36.14 48.94 25.57
N ARG A 34 35.26 49.38 26.49
CA ARG A 34 33.99 50.15 26.37
C ARG A 34 34.09 51.37 25.41
N GLY A 35 33.01 51.96 24.87
CA GLY A 35 31.56 51.66 24.93
C GLY A 35 30.65 52.88 24.68
N SER A 36 29.33 52.64 24.51
CA SER A 36 28.16 53.56 24.60
C SER A 36 27.97 54.81 23.70
N SER A 37 26.76 54.89 23.10
CA SER A 37 25.86 56.07 22.88
C SER A 37 26.25 57.27 21.99
N GLY A 38 25.26 57.82 21.28
CA GLY A 38 25.17 59.28 20.99
C GLY A 38 24.81 59.69 19.56
N ALA A 39 23.55 60.06 19.31
CA ALA A 39 22.97 60.38 18.00
C ALA A 39 23.40 61.71 17.33
N SER A 40 22.98 61.87 16.06
CA SER A 40 22.77 63.12 15.28
C SER A 40 23.96 63.79 14.56
N GLY A 41 23.68 64.54 13.47
CA GLY A 41 24.55 65.62 12.95
C GLY A 41 25.28 65.41 11.62
N THR A 42 24.58 65.35 10.49
CA THR A 42 25.16 65.67 9.15
C THR A 42 25.44 67.17 9.04
N PRO A 43 26.49 67.64 8.29
CA PRO A 43 26.25 67.95 6.87
C PRO A 43 27.47 67.91 5.90
N HIS A 44 27.16 67.68 4.61
CA HIS A 44 27.87 68.17 3.40
C HIS A 44 29.36 67.76 3.15
N ARG A 45 29.89 67.85 1.91
CA ARG A 45 29.42 68.61 0.73
C ARG A 45 29.42 67.83 -0.60
N ASP A 46 29.20 68.57 -1.68
CA ASP A 46 28.82 68.19 -3.06
C ASP A 46 29.83 68.83 -4.06
N ASP A 47 29.92 68.54 -5.36
CA ASP A 47 29.04 67.91 -6.38
C ASP A 47 30.02 67.20 -7.39
N HIS A 48 29.76 66.11 -8.14
CA HIS A 48 28.57 65.48 -8.75
C HIS A 48 27.97 66.27 -9.95
N TRP A 49 27.27 65.55 -10.85
CA TRP A 49 26.63 66.09 -12.08
C TRP A 49 27.60 66.59 -13.19
N ARG A 50 27.20 67.06 -14.40
CA ARG A 50 25.90 67.24 -15.11
C ARG A 50 25.96 66.52 -16.49
N ARG A 51 24.88 66.12 -17.18
CA ARG A 51 23.65 66.82 -17.68
C ARG A 51 23.94 67.79 -18.84
N PRO A 52 22.99 68.02 -19.79
CA PRO A 52 22.07 69.16 -19.62
C PRO A 52 20.63 68.94 -20.15
N ASP A 53 19.81 70.00 -20.13
CA ASP A 53 18.36 70.01 -20.44
C ASP A 53 17.96 71.06 -21.51
N ALA A 54 16.72 70.91 -22.01
CA ALA A 54 15.72 71.99 -22.26
C ALA A 54 15.69 72.85 -23.55
N ARG A 55 14.51 73.49 -23.73
CA ARG A 55 14.06 74.48 -24.74
C ARG A 55 13.63 73.83 -26.08
N SER A 56 12.64 74.33 -26.85
CA SER A 56 11.99 75.66 -26.91
C SER A 56 10.45 75.63 -27.13
N ARG A 57 9.87 76.83 -27.24
CA ARG A 57 8.46 77.24 -27.47
C ARG A 57 7.92 76.90 -28.88
N GLU A 58 6.65 77.28 -29.10
CA GLU A 58 5.85 77.42 -30.36
C GLU A 58 4.78 76.34 -30.59
N ARG A 59 3.59 76.63 -31.15
CA ARG A 59 2.76 77.87 -31.22
C ARG A 59 1.34 77.48 -31.71
N ASP A 60 0.37 78.38 -31.53
CA ASP A 60 -0.89 78.57 -32.29
C ASP A 60 -1.86 77.36 -32.48
N ASP A 61 -3.08 77.48 -31.91
CA ASP A 61 -4.39 77.68 -32.59
C ASP A 61 -4.76 76.82 -33.85
N GLU A 62 -6.03 76.49 -34.17
CA GLU A 62 -7.34 76.93 -33.64
C GLU A 62 -8.47 75.89 -33.94
N ASP A 63 -9.68 76.17 -33.42
CA ASP A 63 -11.07 75.73 -33.70
C ASP A 63 -11.45 74.79 -34.90
N ALA A 64 -12.67 74.24 -35.02
CA ALA A 64 -13.72 73.71 -34.11
C ALA A 64 -15.00 73.37 -34.92
N ARG A 65 -16.00 72.71 -34.28
CA ARG A 65 -17.44 72.63 -34.71
C ARG A 65 -17.68 71.81 -36.02
N THR A 66 -18.86 71.30 -36.40
CA THR A 66 -20.20 71.09 -35.76
C THR A 66 -21.03 70.09 -36.58
N LEU A 67 -22.00 69.40 -35.94
CA LEU A 67 -23.18 68.73 -36.55
C LEU A 67 -22.88 67.53 -37.50
N GLY A 68 -23.80 66.57 -37.74
CA GLY A 68 -25.09 66.27 -37.10
C GLY A 68 -26.02 65.41 -37.98
N ARG A 69 -27.05 64.80 -37.36
CA ARG A 69 -28.18 64.03 -37.96
C ARG A 69 -27.92 62.60 -38.46
N GLY A 70 -28.83 61.68 -38.07
CA GLY A 70 -29.24 60.53 -38.89
C GLY A 70 -30.38 60.91 -39.86
N PRO A 71 -31.02 59.96 -40.56
CA PRO A 71 -32.01 59.12 -39.90
C PRO A 71 -32.06 57.67 -40.43
N GLY A 72 -33.03 56.89 -39.96
CA GLY A 72 -33.45 55.63 -40.61
C GLY A 72 -34.97 55.45 -40.55
N ASN A 73 -35.52 54.69 -41.49
CA ASN A 73 -36.83 54.00 -41.42
C ASN A 73 -37.11 53.22 -42.71
N GLY A 74 -38.06 52.28 -42.68
CA GLY A 74 -38.67 51.72 -43.89
C GLY A 74 -38.74 50.19 -43.91
N ARG A 75 -39.86 49.61 -43.47
CA ARG A 75 -40.23 48.21 -43.76
C ARG A 75 -41.03 48.13 -45.05
N GLN A 76 -40.85 47.07 -45.83
CA GLN A 76 -41.97 46.28 -46.36
C GLN A 76 -41.52 44.90 -46.86
N ALA A 77 -42.48 44.02 -47.12
CA ALA A 77 -42.28 42.63 -47.50
C ALA A 77 -43.10 42.30 -48.75
N SER A 78 -42.73 41.21 -49.42
CA SER A 78 -43.51 40.57 -50.49
C SER A 78 -43.13 39.09 -50.56
N ASP A 79 -44.11 38.23 -50.78
CA ASP A 79 -43.98 36.77 -50.76
C ASP A 79 -43.55 36.15 -52.09
N ASP A 80 -43.20 34.86 -52.01
CA ASP A 80 -43.63 33.73 -52.88
C ASP A 80 -42.47 32.76 -53.25
N PRO A 81 -42.66 31.42 -53.25
CA PRO A 81 -41.58 30.45 -53.37
C PRO A 81 -41.52 29.74 -54.74
N THR A 82 -40.37 29.19 -55.13
CA THR A 82 -40.34 28.13 -56.16
C THR A 82 -39.12 27.20 -56.05
N ARG A 83 -39.23 26.03 -56.69
CA ARG A 83 -38.22 24.95 -56.68
C ARG A 83 -37.16 25.18 -57.76
N GLY A 84 -35.89 24.88 -57.47
CA GLY A 84 -34.79 24.84 -58.45
C GLY A 84 -33.76 23.79 -58.08
N HIS A 85 -33.37 22.94 -59.03
CA HIS A 85 -32.58 21.71 -58.79
C HIS A 85 -31.06 21.94 -58.98
N ARG A 86 -30.26 21.27 -58.15
CA ARG A 86 -28.83 20.88 -58.34
C ARG A 86 -27.77 22.00 -58.32
N ASP A 87 -26.72 21.74 -57.53
CA ASP A 87 -25.42 21.39 -58.10
C ASP A 87 -24.65 20.46 -57.15
N ASP A 88 -23.74 19.64 -57.68
CA ASP A 88 -23.10 18.53 -56.96
C ASP A 88 -21.83 18.95 -56.17
N ALA A 89 -21.90 18.87 -54.84
CA ALA A 89 -20.74 19.03 -53.95
C ALA A 89 -20.34 17.68 -53.31
N ARG A 90 -19.41 16.98 -53.95
CA ARG A 90 -18.83 15.70 -53.48
C ARG A 90 -18.12 15.88 -52.13
N TRP A 91 -18.74 15.40 -51.05
CA TRP A 91 -18.06 15.22 -49.76
C TRP A 91 -17.07 14.04 -49.84
N PRO A 92 -15.85 14.15 -49.30
CA PRO A 92 -14.86 13.07 -49.37
C PRO A 92 -15.12 12.00 -48.31
N GLU A 93 -15.24 10.74 -48.73
CA GLU A 93 -15.56 9.58 -47.87
C GLU A 93 -14.38 9.11 -46.97
N ARG A 94 -13.38 9.98 -46.71
CA ARG A 94 -12.04 9.58 -46.23
C ARG A 94 -11.86 9.38 -44.73
N ASP A 95 -12.84 9.73 -43.90
CA ASP A 95 -12.70 9.60 -42.44
C ASP A 95 -13.16 8.24 -41.88
N ARG A 96 -13.88 7.42 -42.66
CA ARG A 96 -14.30 6.06 -42.24
C ARG A 96 -13.14 5.07 -42.20
N ASP A 97 -12.30 5.07 -43.24
CA ASP A 97 -11.11 4.21 -43.39
C ASP A 97 -10.03 4.37 -42.29
N ALA A 98 -10.17 5.41 -41.45
CA ALA A 98 -9.36 5.60 -40.25
C ALA A 98 -9.93 4.84 -39.04
N GLN A 99 -11.26 4.87 -38.87
CA GLN A 99 -11.97 4.28 -37.74
C GLN A 99 -12.04 2.75 -37.80
N GLU A 100 -11.91 2.14 -39.00
CA GLU A 100 -11.80 0.68 -39.15
C GLU A 100 -10.53 0.08 -38.52
N ARG A 101 -9.51 0.87 -38.18
CA ARG A 101 -8.18 0.36 -37.79
C ARG A 101 -8.04 0.03 -36.29
N ASP A 102 -8.89 0.56 -35.42
CA ASP A 102 -8.80 0.32 -33.97
C ASP A 102 -9.36 -1.04 -33.53
N TRP A 103 -10.32 -1.60 -34.28
CA TRP A 103 -10.98 -2.87 -33.97
C TRP A 103 -10.03 -4.09 -33.93
N GLY A 104 -8.84 -3.97 -34.52
CA GLY A 104 -7.83 -5.03 -34.58
C GLY A 104 -6.90 -5.12 -33.36
N VAL A 105 -6.77 -4.05 -32.56
CA VAL A 105 -5.95 -4.09 -31.34
C VAL A 105 -6.76 -4.79 -30.26
N ARG A 106 -6.26 -5.91 -29.74
CA ARG A 106 -6.92 -6.60 -28.64
C ARG A 106 -6.82 -5.74 -27.37
N ASP A 107 -7.91 -5.09 -26.98
CA ASP A 107 -8.06 -4.45 -25.67
C ASP A 107 -7.61 -5.41 -24.54
N ALA A 108 -6.99 -4.86 -23.50
CA ALA A 108 -6.34 -5.61 -22.43
C ALA A 108 -7.28 -6.64 -21.78
N PHE A 109 -8.57 -6.33 -21.66
CA PHE A 109 -9.54 -7.14 -20.92
C PHE A 109 -10.21 -8.21 -21.79
N SER A 110 -10.55 -7.86 -23.04
CA SER A 110 -11.18 -8.77 -24.00
C SER A 110 -10.22 -9.73 -24.71
N ARG A 111 -8.89 -9.50 -24.65
CA ARG A 111 -7.92 -10.23 -25.49
C ARG A 111 -7.85 -11.76 -25.32
N HIS A 112 -8.27 -12.30 -24.18
CA HIS A 112 -8.31 -13.73 -23.85
C HIS A 112 -9.74 -14.28 -23.78
N VAL A 113 -10.70 -13.62 -24.45
CA VAL A 113 -12.12 -14.01 -24.44
C VAL A 113 -12.60 -14.31 -25.86
N ARG A 114 -13.24 -15.46 -26.03
CA ARG A 114 -13.84 -15.97 -27.28
C ARG A 114 -15.28 -15.48 -27.42
N LEU A 115 -15.44 -14.16 -27.49
CA LEU A 115 -16.71 -13.48 -27.74
C LEU A 115 -16.63 -12.61 -29.00
N PRO A 116 -17.77 -12.20 -29.59
CA PRO A 116 -17.86 -11.42 -30.82
C PRO A 116 -17.03 -10.14 -30.80
N ARG A 117 -16.46 -9.79 -31.96
CA ARG A 117 -15.53 -8.65 -32.11
C ARG A 117 -15.89 -7.69 -33.26
N GLY A 118 -16.74 -8.12 -34.19
CA GLY A 118 -17.23 -7.25 -35.27
C GLY A 118 -18.23 -6.18 -34.78
N PRO A 119 -18.62 -5.24 -35.64
CA PRO A 119 -19.66 -4.25 -35.35
C PRO A 119 -21.07 -4.86 -35.35
N GLU A 120 -21.26 -6.01 -36.00
CA GLU A 120 -22.52 -6.77 -36.03
C GLU A 120 -22.73 -7.62 -34.77
N ARG A 121 -24.00 -7.87 -34.42
CA ARG A 121 -24.36 -8.72 -33.26
C ARG A 121 -24.43 -10.20 -33.66
N GLU A 122 -23.44 -10.96 -33.25
CA GLU A 122 -23.36 -12.41 -33.43
C GLU A 122 -24.11 -13.15 -32.30
N ARG A 123 -24.57 -14.39 -32.54
CA ARG A 123 -25.21 -15.22 -31.51
C ARG A 123 -24.16 -15.93 -30.64
N VAL A 124 -24.31 -15.82 -29.33
CA VAL A 124 -23.43 -16.44 -28.33
C VAL A 124 -24.25 -17.39 -27.46
N ARG A 125 -23.86 -18.67 -27.37
CA ARG A 125 -24.57 -19.66 -26.54
C ARG A 125 -23.88 -19.89 -25.21
N ASP A 126 -24.67 -19.94 -24.16
CA ASP A 126 -24.20 -20.11 -22.79
C ASP A 126 -25.15 -21.00 -21.99
N ARG A 127 -24.83 -22.30 -21.94
CA ARG A 127 -25.73 -23.36 -21.47
C ARG A 127 -27.07 -23.26 -22.23
N ASP A 128 -28.18 -23.13 -21.50
CA ASP A 128 -29.55 -23.10 -22.02
C ASP A 128 -30.00 -21.69 -22.45
N ARG A 129 -29.08 -20.72 -22.52
CA ARG A 129 -29.35 -19.34 -22.97
C ARG A 129 -28.60 -19.01 -24.25
N GLU A 130 -29.28 -18.28 -25.14
CA GLU A 130 -28.67 -17.68 -26.33
C GLU A 130 -28.71 -16.15 -26.16
N TYR A 131 -27.54 -15.53 -26.26
CA TYR A 131 -27.31 -14.09 -26.19
C TYR A 131 -26.95 -13.57 -27.60
N THR A 132 -27.02 -12.26 -27.79
CA THR A 132 -26.53 -11.56 -28.99
C THR A 132 -25.58 -10.44 -28.57
N LEU A 133 -24.36 -10.44 -29.12
CA LEU A 133 -23.29 -9.52 -28.73
C LEU A 133 -22.49 -9.03 -29.94
N ARG A 134 -22.07 -7.76 -29.92
CA ARG A 134 -21.06 -7.17 -30.82
C ARG A 134 -19.77 -6.77 -30.08
N GLY A 135 -18.76 -6.34 -30.81
CA GLY A 135 -17.43 -6.03 -30.29
C GLY A 135 -17.39 -4.98 -29.18
N SER A 136 -18.17 -3.89 -29.27
CA SER A 136 -18.28 -2.87 -28.23
C SER A 136 -18.95 -3.38 -26.95
N GLU A 137 -19.94 -4.26 -27.09
CA GLU A 137 -20.63 -4.93 -25.99
C GLU A 137 -19.70 -5.93 -25.29
N THR A 138 -18.92 -6.72 -26.05
CA THR A 138 -17.84 -7.58 -25.53
C THR A 138 -16.78 -6.78 -24.78
N ARG A 139 -16.30 -5.66 -25.34
CA ARG A 139 -15.32 -4.76 -24.71
C ARG A 139 -15.89 -4.20 -23.39
N THR A 140 -17.12 -3.70 -23.42
CA THR A 140 -17.84 -3.19 -22.24
C THR A 140 -17.97 -4.25 -21.14
N LEU A 141 -18.38 -5.48 -21.46
CA LEU A 141 -18.45 -6.56 -20.48
C LEU A 141 -17.08 -6.86 -19.85
N ALA A 142 -16.02 -6.96 -20.66
CA ALA A 142 -14.67 -7.26 -20.16
C ALA A 142 -14.12 -6.14 -19.25
N THR A 143 -14.30 -4.88 -19.62
CA THR A 143 -13.93 -3.71 -18.81
C THR A 143 -14.71 -3.66 -17.49
N LEU A 144 -16.02 -3.87 -17.52
CA LEU A 144 -16.86 -3.96 -16.32
C LEU A 144 -16.43 -5.13 -15.41
N GLY A 145 -15.98 -6.24 -16.00
CA GLY A 145 -15.41 -7.35 -15.24
C GLY A 145 -14.09 -6.99 -14.56
N ALA A 146 -13.19 -6.29 -15.27
CA ALA A 146 -11.88 -5.92 -14.74
C ALA A 146 -11.94 -4.90 -13.59
N PHE A 147 -12.87 -3.93 -13.66
CA PHE A 147 -12.99 -2.84 -12.67
C PHE A 147 -14.15 -3.00 -11.70
N ARG A 148 -15.02 -3.99 -11.89
CA ARG A 148 -16.25 -4.27 -11.14
C ARG A 148 -17.35 -3.22 -11.27
N VAL A 149 -17.01 -1.94 -11.27
CA VAL A 149 -17.92 -0.79 -11.45
C VAL A 149 -17.24 0.25 -12.34
N VAL A 150 -17.95 0.77 -13.35
CA VAL A 150 -17.44 1.85 -14.24
C VAL A 150 -18.55 2.87 -14.50
N SER A 151 -18.20 4.14 -14.71
CA SER A 151 -19.19 5.17 -15.07
C SER A 151 -19.63 4.97 -16.52
N SER A 152 -20.92 5.10 -16.79
CA SER A 152 -21.42 5.03 -18.16
C SER A 152 -20.76 6.04 -19.11
N ARG A 153 -20.33 7.21 -18.60
CA ARG A 153 -19.61 8.22 -19.39
C ARG A 153 -18.20 7.81 -19.82
N ASP A 154 -17.59 6.85 -19.12
CA ASP A 154 -16.20 6.45 -19.35
C ASP A 154 -16.15 5.21 -20.25
N LEU A 155 -17.25 4.45 -20.30
CA LEU A 155 -17.49 3.37 -21.26
C LEU A 155 -17.74 3.92 -22.67
N ARG A 156 -17.32 3.14 -23.68
CA ARG A 156 -17.46 3.50 -25.10
C ARG A 156 -18.50 2.64 -25.80
N ASP A 157 -19.34 3.28 -26.60
CA ASP A 157 -20.21 2.60 -27.55
C ASP A 157 -19.48 2.18 -28.83
N ASN A 158 -20.20 1.55 -29.75
CA ASN A 158 -19.72 1.14 -31.06
C ASN A 158 -19.12 2.27 -31.93
N ASP A 159 -19.54 3.52 -31.71
CA ASP A 159 -19.14 4.64 -32.56
C ASP A 159 -17.98 5.43 -31.91
N GLY A 160 -17.48 4.96 -30.76
CA GLY A 160 -16.43 5.57 -29.93
C GLY A 160 -16.95 6.63 -28.95
N GLY A 161 -18.26 6.87 -28.92
CA GLY A 161 -18.92 7.84 -28.07
C GLY A 161 -19.04 7.38 -26.60
N PRO A 162 -19.27 8.31 -25.66
CA PRO A 162 -19.64 7.96 -24.28
C PRO A 162 -20.99 7.23 -24.23
N ALA A 163 -21.02 6.02 -23.68
CA ALA A 163 -22.20 5.16 -23.76
C ALA A 163 -23.40 5.64 -22.91
N ASP A 164 -24.58 5.74 -23.52
CA ASP A 164 -25.83 6.10 -22.83
C ASP A 164 -26.46 4.90 -22.07
N PRO A 165 -26.69 4.98 -20.75
CA PRO A 165 -27.41 3.96 -19.99
C PRO A 165 -28.84 3.63 -20.45
N ARG A 166 -29.44 4.44 -21.32
CA ARG A 166 -30.84 4.31 -21.78
C ARG A 166 -30.98 3.80 -23.22
N SER A 167 -29.89 3.71 -23.98
CA SER A 167 -29.90 3.26 -25.38
C SER A 167 -28.65 2.43 -25.71
N GLY A 168 -28.41 2.20 -27.00
CA GLY A 168 -27.21 1.52 -27.51
C GLY A 168 -26.88 0.19 -26.81
N ASP A 169 -25.59 0.03 -26.54
CA ASP A 169 -24.98 -1.19 -26.00
C ASP A 169 -25.37 -1.45 -24.53
N LEU A 170 -25.42 -0.41 -23.69
CA LEU A 170 -25.79 -0.54 -22.28
C LEU A 170 -27.25 -0.93 -22.09
N ARG A 171 -28.16 -0.43 -22.95
CA ARG A 171 -29.55 -0.91 -22.95
C ARG A 171 -29.62 -2.39 -23.31
N HIS A 172 -29.00 -2.81 -24.41
CA HIS A 172 -29.06 -4.18 -24.92
C HIS A 172 -28.44 -5.20 -23.96
N LEU A 173 -27.31 -4.85 -23.33
CA LEU A 173 -26.68 -5.68 -22.29
C LEU A 173 -27.53 -5.80 -21.02
N ARG A 174 -28.26 -4.75 -20.62
CA ARG A 174 -29.17 -4.80 -19.45
C ARG A 174 -30.46 -5.55 -19.76
N GLU A 175 -31.02 -5.41 -20.96
CA GLU A 175 -32.19 -6.18 -21.41
C GLU A 175 -31.88 -7.69 -21.49
N GLN A 176 -30.64 -8.06 -21.80
CA GLN A 176 -30.14 -9.45 -21.69
C GLN A 176 -29.76 -9.89 -20.26
N GLY A 177 -29.82 -8.99 -19.27
CA GLY A 177 -29.46 -9.28 -17.87
C GLY A 177 -27.97 -9.54 -17.63
N LEU A 178 -27.08 -9.07 -18.52
CA LEU A 178 -25.63 -9.24 -18.42
C LEU A 178 -24.96 -8.13 -17.60
N ILE A 179 -25.56 -6.95 -17.55
CA ILE A 179 -25.14 -5.81 -16.72
C ILE A 179 -26.31 -5.25 -15.90
N ASP A 180 -25.99 -4.52 -14.84
CA ASP A 180 -26.92 -3.73 -14.05
C ASP A 180 -26.43 -2.27 -13.92
N THR A 181 -27.34 -1.35 -13.60
CA THR A 181 -27.10 0.10 -13.58
C THR A 181 -27.64 0.77 -12.31
N ALA A 182 -26.74 1.18 -11.41
CA ALA A 182 -27.05 1.86 -10.17
C ALA A 182 -26.94 3.40 -10.31
N ARG A 183 -27.79 4.13 -9.57
CA ARG A 183 -27.62 5.58 -9.40
C ARG A 183 -26.65 5.85 -8.25
N VAL A 184 -25.69 6.74 -8.49
CA VAL A 184 -24.73 7.19 -7.49
C VAL A 184 -25.26 8.47 -6.82
N PRO A 185 -25.52 8.50 -5.51
CA PRO A 185 -25.94 9.73 -4.82
C PRO A 185 -24.92 10.86 -5.02
N GLY A 186 -25.41 12.08 -5.31
CA GLY A 186 -24.55 13.26 -5.55
C GLY A 186 -23.92 13.34 -6.96
N TYR A 187 -23.80 12.24 -7.70
CA TYR A 187 -23.27 12.22 -9.06
C TYR A 187 -24.39 12.30 -10.10
N ARG A 188 -24.07 12.85 -11.28
CA ARG A 188 -25.00 12.91 -12.43
C ARG A 188 -25.02 11.63 -13.27
N ASP A 189 -24.13 10.69 -12.97
CA ASP A 189 -23.80 9.55 -13.82
C ASP A 189 -24.29 8.24 -13.23
N GLN A 190 -24.53 7.24 -14.09
CA GLN A 190 -24.92 5.91 -13.65
C GLN A 190 -23.68 5.03 -13.53
N ALA A 191 -23.56 4.35 -12.40
CA ALA A 191 -22.59 3.30 -12.21
C ALA A 191 -23.11 2.04 -12.91
N VAL A 192 -22.26 1.42 -13.71
CA VAL A 192 -22.56 0.19 -14.45
C VAL A 192 -21.72 -0.95 -13.84
N THR A 193 -22.29 -2.15 -13.71
CA THR A 193 -21.60 -3.33 -13.17
C THR A 193 -22.00 -4.61 -13.93
N LEU A 194 -21.16 -5.64 -13.94
CA LEU A 194 -21.57 -6.97 -14.42
C LEU A 194 -22.55 -7.63 -13.47
N THR A 195 -23.57 -8.31 -14.01
CA THR A 195 -24.29 -9.32 -13.24
C THR A 195 -23.45 -10.59 -13.10
N GLN A 196 -23.84 -11.47 -12.18
CA GLN A 196 -23.23 -12.81 -12.08
C GLN A 196 -23.43 -13.63 -13.37
N ALA A 197 -24.44 -13.32 -14.20
CA ALA A 197 -24.62 -13.89 -15.54
C ALA A 197 -23.60 -13.33 -16.54
N GLY A 198 -23.40 -12.00 -16.60
CA GLY A 198 -22.38 -11.37 -17.44
C GLY A 198 -20.97 -11.87 -17.13
N ARG A 199 -20.61 -11.96 -15.85
CA ARG A 199 -19.34 -12.57 -15.42
C ARG A 199 -19.25 -14.04 -15.80
N SER A 200 -20.31 -14.82 -15.57
CA SER A 200 -20.36 -16.24 -15.94
C SER A 200 -20.14 -16.47 -17.45
N LEU A 201 -20.66 -15.59 -18.29
CA LEU A 201 -20.49 -15.62 -19.74
C LEU A 201 -19.02 -15.41 -20.13
N LEU A 202 -18.37 -14.39 -19.56
CA LEU A 202 -16.94 -14.10 -19.77
C LEU A 202 -16.03 -15.23 -19.28
N GLU A 203 -16.27 -15.76 -18.08
CA GLU A 203 -15.48 -16.85 -17.49
C GLU A 203 -15.56 -18.13 -18.34
N ARG A 204 -16.75 -18.47 -18.88
CA ARG A 204 -16.93 -19.66 -19.74
C ARG A 204 -16.40 -19.51 -21.16
N HIS A 205 -16.29 -18.28 -21.68
CA HIS A 205 -15.69 -18.00 -22.99
C HIS A 205 -14.19 -17.64 -22.91
N ARG A 206 -13.53 -17.78 -21.76
CA ARG A 206 -12.11 -17.44 -21.61
C ARG A 206 -11.19 -18.51 -22.23
N ASP A 207 -10.09 -18.07 -22.85
CA ASP A 207 -8.96 -18.92 -23.24
C ASP A 207 -8.28 -19.54 -22.01
N LEU A 208 -8.43 -20.87 -21.83
CA LEU A 208 -7.89 -21.61 -20.70
C LEU A 208 -6.35 -21.69 -20.67
N ASP A 209 -5.71 -21.61 -21.84
CA ASP A 209 -4.27 -21.83 -22.03
C ASP A 209 -3.38 -20.62 -21.67
N SER A 210 -3.98 -19.50 -21.23
CA SER A 210 -3.24 -18.28 -20.88
C SER A 210 -2.80 -18.29 -19.41
N GLU A 211 -1.50 -18.12 -19.14
CA GLU A 211 -0.97 -17.96 -17.77
C GLU A 211 -1.31 -16.58 -17.14
N HIS A 212 -1.74 -15.60 -17.95
CA HIS A 212 -1.87 -14.19 -17.55
C HIS A 212 -3.28 -13.66 -17.85
N GLN A 213 -4.27 -14.33 -17.25
CA GLN A 213 -5.70 -14.02 -17.40
C GLN A 213 -6.10 -12.76 -16.62
N GLN A 214 -7.06 -12.01 -17.16
CA GLN A 214 -7.77 -10.95 -16.45
C GLN A 214 -8.82 -11.58 -15.52
N ALA A 215 -8.81 -11.20 -14.24
CA ALA A 215 -9.88 -11.55 -13.32
C ALA A 215 -11.14 -10.73 -13.65
N PHE A 216 -12.31 -11.36 -13.62
CA PHE A 216 -13.60 -10.69 -13.79
C PHE A 216 -14.42 -10.76 -12.49
N HIS A 217 -14.96 -9.61 -12.10
CA HIS A 217 -15.78 -9.38 -10.91
C HIS A 217 -17.25 -9.12 -11.28
N ALA A 218 -18.18 -9.25 -10.34
CA ALA A 218 -19.61 -8.97 -10.56
C ALA A 218 -20.26 -8.30 -9.35
N GLY A 219 -21.28 -7.49 -9.63
CA GLY A 219 -22.08 -6.75 -8.67
C GLY A 219 -21.30 -5.66 -7.92
N VAL A 220 -22.01 -4.65 -7.44
CA VAL A 220 -21.47 -3.68 -6.47
C VAL A 220 -21.12 -4.42 -5.18
N VAL A 221 -19.95 -4.17 -4.56
CA VAL A 221 -19.64 -4.74 -3.23
C VAL A 221 -20.56 -4.12 -2.18
N ARG A 222 -20.60 -2.77 -2.19
CA ARG A 222 -21.36 -1.92 -1.28
C ARG A 222 -21.69 -0.60 -1.96
N GLU A 223 -22.92 -0.13 -1.85
CA GLU A 223 -23.39 1.12 -2.48
C GLU A 223 -22.59 2.35 -2.02
N ARG A 224 -22.02 2.33 -0.81
CA ARG A 224 -21.15 3.39 -0.27
C ARG A 224 -19.72 3.39 -0.80
N GLU A 225 -19.25 2.30 -1.41
CA GLU A 225 -17.91 2.23 -2.03
C GLU A 225 -17.96 2.56 -3.53
N LEU A 226 -19.18 2.68 -4.08
CA LEU A 226 -19.48 2.94 -5.49
C LEU A 226 -18.78 4.18 -6.06
N GLU A 227 -18.74 5.31 -5.34
CA GLU A 227 -18.02 6.51 -5.80
C GLU A 227 -16.51 6.27 -5.90
N HIS A 228 -15.93 5.51 -4.97
CA HIS A 228 -14.50 5.22 -4.96
C HIS A 228 -14.12 4.24 -6.09
N ASP A 229 -14.90 3.18 -6.27
CA ASP A 229 -14.67 2.18 -7.32
C ASP A 229 -14.72 2.82 -8.72
N LEU A 230 -15.64 3.78 -8.95
CA LEU A 230 -15.72 4.55 -10.20
C LEU A 230 -14.44 5.34 -10.54
N GLN A 231 -13.66 5.76 -9.54
CA GLN A 231 -12.40 6.49 -9.78
C GLN A 231 -11.27 5.56 -10.27
N LEU A 232 -11.37 4.25 -10.04
CA LEU A 232 -10.33 3.28 -10.40
C LEU A 232 -10.16 3.16 -11.93
N TYR A 233 -11.25 3.21 -12.70
CA TYR A 233 -11.19 3.14 -14.16
C TYR A 233 -10.56 4.41 -14.77
N ARG A 234 -10.91 5.61 -14.26
CA ARG A 234 -10.29 6.87 -14.70
C ARG A 234 -8.80 6.95 -14.36
N ALA A 235 -8.41 6.42 -13.20
CA ALA A 235 -7.01 6.28 -12.83
C ALA A 235 -6.26 5.28 -13.74
N TYR A 236 -6.96 4.26 -14.25
CA TYR A 236 -6.44 3.38 -15.29
C TYR A 236 -6.28 4.07 -16.64
N GLU A 237 -7.30 4.74 -17.19
CA GLU A 237 -7.20 5.43 -18.50
C GLU A 237 -6.00 6.39 -18.54
N HIS A 238 -5.77 7.14 -17.46
CA HIS A 238 -4.60 8.02 -17.34
C HIS A 238 -3.27 7.26 -17.29
N ALA A 239 -3.20 6.14 -16.55
CA ALA A 239 -2.01 5.31 -16.48
C ALA A 239 -1.73 4.55 -17.79
N GLU A 240 -2.79 4.15 -18.52
CA GLU A 240 -2.73 3.50 -19.82
C GLU A 240 -2.15 4.43 -20.88
N ALA A 241 -2.64 5.67 -21.00
CA ALA A 241 -2.06 6.66 -21.90
C ALA A 241 -0.55 6.83 -21.65
N CYS A 242 -0.14 7.02 -20.38
CA CYS A 242 1.27 7.14 -20.00
C CYS A 242 2.09 5.84 -20.18
N LEU A 243 1.47 4.68 -20.42
CA LEU A 243 2.16 3.42 -20.75
C LEU A 243 2.26 3.22 -22.27
N LEU A 244 1.20 3.53 -23.01
CA LEU A 244 1.17 3.47 -24.47
C LEU A 244 2.14 4.47 -25.11
N GLU A 245 2.24 5.70 -24.57
CA GLU A 245 3.27 6.69 -24.92
C GLU A 245 4.71 6.15 -24.81
N ARG A 246 4.91 5.14 -23.95
CA ARG A 246 6.21 4.51 -23.67
C ARG A 246 6.39 3.17 -24.40
N GLY A 247 5.48 2.81 -25.30
CA GLY A 247 5.50 1.55 -26.05
C GLY A 247 5.23 0.31 -25.19
N ALA A 248 4.65 0.47 -24.00
CA ALA A 248 4.26 -0.64 -23.15
C ALA A 248 2.87 -1.17 -23.53
N HIS A 249 2.67 -2.48 -23.36
CA HIS A 249 1.39 -3.17 -23.55
C HIS A 249 0.83 -3.61 -22.19
N ILE A 250 -0.49 -3.65 -22.05
CA ILE A 250 -1.15 -3.94 -20.77
C ILE A 250 -1.62 -5.40 -20.74
N GLU A 251 -0.97 -6.19 -19.89
CA GLU A 251 -1.26 -7.63 -19.75
C GLU A 251 -2.41 -7.95 -18.78
N ARG A 252 -2.62 -7.16 -17.72
CA ARG A 252 -3.84 -7.21 -16.88
C ARG A 252 -3.89 -6.03 -15.93
N VAL A 253 -5.09 -5.70 -15.47
CA VAL A 253 -5.30 -4.91 -14.25
C VAL A 253 -5.48 -5.88 -13.08
N VAL A 254 -4.91 -5.51 -11.93
CA VAL A 254 -4.97 -6.30 -10.69
C VAL A 254 -5.38 -5.36 -9.57
N LEU A 255 -6.58 -5.53 -9.03
CA LEU A 255 -7.09 -4.62 -8.01
C LEU A 255 -6.37 -4.82 -6.67
N ASP A 256 -6.29 -3.79 -5.84
CA ASP A 256 -5.56 -3.84 -4.55
C ASP A 256 -6.03 -4.98 -3.64
N HIS A 257 -7.34 -5.29 -3.63
CA HIS A 257 -7.91 -6.40 -2.88
C HIS A 257 -7.49 -7.77 -3.44
N GLU A 258 -7.24 -7.88 -4.75
CA GLU A 258 -6.65 -9.07 -5.36
C GLU A 258 -5.19 -9.21 -4.94
N LEU A 259 -4.37 -8.16 -5.02
CA LEU A 259 -2.96 -8.19 -4.59
C LEU A 259 -2.83 -8.59 -3.11
N LYS A 260 -3.70 -8.06 -2.24
CA LYS A 260 -3.76 -8.42 -0.81
C LYS A 260 -4.12 -9.90 -0.63
N SER A 261 -5.12 -10.38 -1.37
CA SER A 261 -5.61 -11.77 -1.32
C SER A 261 -4.67 -12.78 -1.98
N GLU A 262 -3.94 -12.39 -3.04
CA GLU A 262 -2.81 -13.12 -3.64
C GLU A 262 -1.72 -13.29 -2.58
N TYR A 263 -1.29 -12.22 -1.90
CA TYR A 263 -0.21 -12.28 -0.91
C TYR A 263 -0.59 -13.06 0.37
N GLN A 264 -1.82 -12.91 0.85
CA GLN A 264 -2.34 -13.66 2.01
C GLN A 264 -2.37 -15.16 1.75
N ARG A 265 -2.87 -15.58 0.57
CA ARG A 265 -2.80 -16.98 0.13
C ARG A 265 -1.36 -17.43 -0.12
N TRP A 266 -0.52 -16.61 -0.76
CA TRP A 266 0.89 -16.91 -1.04
C TRP A 266 1.70 -17.25 0.23
N LEU A 267 1.43 -16.62 1.38
CA LEU A 267 2.03 -17.03 2.65
C LEU A 267 1.66 -18.48 3.02
N VAL A 268 0.38 -18.81 2.93
CA VAL A 268 -0.17 -20.16 3.19
C VAL A 268 0.35 -21.17 2.16
N ASP A 269 0.49 -20.77 0.90
CA ASP A 269 0.72 -21.66 -0.24
C ASP A 269 2.18 -21.84 -0.65
N GLN A 270 3.08 -20.95 -0.23
CA GLN A 270 4.48 -20.91 -0.67
C GLN A 270 5.49 -20.78 0.48
N VAL A 271 5.07 -20.28 1.65
CA VAL A 271 5.98 -20.01 2.79
C VAL A 271 5.84 -21.05 3.90
N PHE A 272 4.64 -21.29 4.42
CA PHE A 272 4.46 -22.19 5.57
C PHE A 272 4.37 -23.66 5.13
N PRO A 273 5.27 -24.56 5.58
CA PRO A 273 5.09 -26.01 5.37
C PRO A 273 3.83 -26.54 6.09
N ALA A 274 3.49 -27.82 5.92
CA ALA A 274 2.37 -28.46 6.63
C ALA A 274 2.75 -28.82 8.08
N VAL A 275 2.92 -27.81 8.92
CA VAL A 275 3.24 -27.92 10.36
C VAL A 275 2.36 -26.96 11.18
N PRO A 276 2.20 -27.17 12.50
CA PRO A 276 1.53 -26.22 13.38
C PRO A 276 2.19 -24.84 13.37
N VAL A 277 1.39 -23.78 13.46
CA VAL A 277 1.85 -22.37 13.47
C VAL A 277 1.22 -21.65 14.65
N ARG A 278 2.03 -21.00 15.47
CA ARG A 278 1.59 -20.16 16.60
C ARG A 278 1.77 -18.69 16.24
N GLN A 279 0.74 -17.89 16.50
CA GLN A 279 0.82 -16.44 16.43
C GLN A 279 1.34 -15.90 17.76
N TRP A 280 2.45 -15.17 17.69
CA TRP A 280 3.06 -14.45 18.80
C TRP A 280 2.85 -12.95 18.58
N VAL A 281 2.22 -12.26 19.53
CA VAL A 281 1.98 -10.81 19.44
C VAL A 281 2.83 -10.10 20.48
N LEU A 282 3.64 -9.11 20.07
CA LEU A 282 4.39 -8.25 20.99
C LEU A 282 4.02 -6.79 20.77
N THR A 283 3.51 -6.18 21.84
CA THR A 283 3.24 -4.74 21.95
C THR A 283 4.30 -4.08 22.83
N PHE A 284 4.66 -2.83 22.50
CA PHE A 284 5.75 -2.08 23.16
C PHE A 284 5.21 -0.94 24.06
N PRO A 285 6.03 -0.38 24.98
CA PRO A 285 5.70 0.84 25.72
C PRO A 285 5.47 2.05 24.80
N HIS A 286 4.70 3.05 25.24
CA HIS A 286 4.26 4.16 24.38
C HIS A 286 5.42 4.93 23.74
N ARG A 287 6.45 5.35 24.51
CA ARG A 287 7.65 5.99 23.94
C ARG A 287 8.35 5.08 22.93
N LEU A 288 8.42 3.77 23.18
CA LEU A 288 9.01 2.84 22.21
C LEU A 288 8.16 2.69 20.94
N ARG A 289 6.82 2.72 21.01
CA ARG A 289 5.96 2.73 19.80
C ARG A 289 6.25 3.95 18.93
N TYR A 290 6.41 5.11 19.55
CA TYR A 290 6.91 6.33 18.89
C TYR A 290 8.29 6.07 18.26
N LEU A 291 9.28 5.57 19.03
CA LEU A 291 10.63 5.23 18.54
C LEU A 291 10.65 4.28 17.31
N LEU A 292 9.76 3.30 17.25
CA LEU A 292 9.68 2.37 16.12
C LEU A 292 8.87 2.92 14.93
N ALA A 293 8.14 4.02 15.10
CA ALA A 293 7.32 4.61 14.06
C ALA A 293 8.15 5.38 13.02
N TRP A 294 9.28 5.96 13.41
CA TRP A 294 10.19 6.69 12.52
C TRP A 294 11.49 5.95 12.21
N ASP A 295 12.25 5.50 13.22
CA ASP A 295 13.49 4.75 13.00
C ASP A 295 13.16 3.30 12.62
N HIS A 296 13.04 3.07 11.31
CA HIS A 296 12.80 1.76 10.74
C HIS A 296 14.00 0.80 10.89
N ALA A 297 15.22 1.30 11.12
CA ALA A 297 16.38 0.46 11.44
C ALA A 297 16.32 -0.03 12.90
N LEU A 298 15.91 0.82 13.85
CA LEU A 298 15.59 0.42 15.22
C LEU A 298 14.40 -0.53 15.25
N CYS A 299 13.33 -0.27 14.49
CA CYS A 299 12.18 -1.16 14.34
C CYS A 299 12.63 -2.58 13.95
N ARG A 300 13.40 -2.70 12.85
CA ARG A 300 13.98 -3.98 12.40
C ARG A 300 14.92 -4.62 13.43
N ALA A 301 15.71 -3.82 14.17
CA ALA A 301 16.61 -4.31 15.21
C ALA A 301 15.85 -4.85 16.43
N VAL A 302 14.77 -4.18 16.87
CA VAL A 302 13.89 -4.59 17.98
C VAL A 302 13.10 -5.85 17.62
N ILE A 303 12.53 -5.93 16.42
CA ILE A 303 11.89 -7.16 15.92
C ILE A 303 12.93 -8.29 15.81
N GLY A 304 14.15 -7.98 15.40
CA GLY A 304 15.28 -8.90 15.42
C GLY A 304 15.69 -9.35 16.83
N VAL A 305 15.46 -8.57 17.88
CA VAL A 305 15.61 -9.01 19.29
C VAL A 305 14.48 -9.95 19.69
N PHE A 306 13.23 -9.59 19.40
CA PHE A 306 12.04 -10.40 19.67
C PHE A 306 12.13 -11.78 19.01
N MET A 307 12.39 -11.83 17.70
CA MET A 307 12.50 -13.08 16.94
C MET A 307 13.68 -13.95 17.40
N ARG A 308 14.83 -13.36 17.77
CA ARG A 308 15.94 -14.12 18.37
C ARG A 308 15.67 -14.61 19.80
N ALA A 309 14.67 -14.04 20.49
CA ALA A 309 14.20 -14.57 21.76
C ALA A 309 13.26 -15.77 21.55
N VAL A 310 12.18 -15.60 20.77
CA VAL A 310 11.18 -16.67 20.52
C VAL A 310 11.80 -17.89 19.82
N LEU A 311 12.56 -17.68 18.73
CA LEU A 311 13.24 -18.78 18.04
C LEU A 311 14.38 -19.39 18.88
N GLY A 312 14.89 -18.66 19.89
CA GLY A 312 15.85 -19.16 20.87
C GLY A 312 15.18 -20.04 21.93
N PHE A 313 14.00 -19.65 22.41
CA PHE A 313 13.17 -20.39 23.37
C PHE A 313 12.73 -21.75 22.79
N LEU A 314 12.17 -21.77 21.58
CA LEU A 314 11.79 -23.03 20.89
C LEU A 314 13.00 -23.97 20.72
N ARG A 315 14.18 -23.42 20.39
CA ARG A 315 15.45 -24.16 20.32
C ARG A 315 15.93 -24.69 21.67
N GLN A 316 15.67 -23.97 22.77
CA GLN A 316 16.05 -24.41 24.11
C GLN A 316 15.15 -25.55 24.60
N ARG A 317 13.84 -25.46 24.38
CA ARG A 317 12.89 -26.56 24.64
C ARG A 317 13.24 -27.82 23.85
N ALA A 318 13.48 -27.70 22.55
CA ALA A 318 13.88 -28.84 21.71
C ALA A 318 15.18 -29.50 22.22
N ARG A 319 16.19 -28.71 22.62
CA ARG A 319 17.43 -29.24 23.23
C ARG A 319 17.21 -29.97 24.55
N ALA A 320 16.26 -29.52 25.38
CA ALA A 320 15.88 -30.21 26.62
C ALA A 320 15.19 -31.57 26.33
N GLN A 321 14.60 -31.73 25.15
CA GLN A 321 14.05 -33.00 24.62
C GLN A 321 15.11 -33.81 23.83
N GLY A 322 16.40 -33.48 23.95
CA GLY A 322 17.50 -34.16 23.25
C GLY A 322 17.71 -33.76 21.78
N ILE A 323 16.88 -32.88 21.22
CA ILE A 323 16.91 -32.53 19.80
C ILE A 323 18.07 -31.56 19.52
N GLY A 324 19.17 -32.12 19.00
CA GLY A 324 20.34 -31.37 18.56
C GLY A 324 20.05 -30.44 17.37
N ASN A 325 20.78 -29.32 17.29
CA ASN A 325 20.84 -28.40 16.13
C ASN A 325 19.52 -27.86 15.53
N GLY A 326 18.38 -28.05 16.21
CA GLY A 326 17.07 -27.65 15.72
C GLY A 326 16.97 -26.16 15.33
N ARG A 327 16.14 -25.87 14.33
CA ARG A 327 15.87 -24.51 13.80
C ARG A 327 14.38 -24.30 13.55
N SER A 328 13.83 -23.23 14.12
CA SER A 328 12.48 -22.74 13.83
C SER A 328 12.54 -21.60 12.79
N GLY A 329 11.39 -21.05 12.41
CA GLY A 329 11.25 -19.94 11.47
C GLY A 329 9.93 -19.19 11.64
N ALA A 330 9.89 -17.94 11.18
CA ALA A 330 8.77 -17.04 11.40
C ALA A 330 8.57 -16.02 10.28
N VAL A 331 7.34 -15.55 10.12
CA VAL A 331 6.97 -14.35 9.37
C VAL A 331 6.45 -13.31 10.35
N ALA A 332 7.22 -12.24 10.57
CA ALA A 332 6.86 -11.12 11.44
C ALA A 332 6.23 -9.99 10.62
N ILE A 333 5.07 -9.52 11.06
CA ILE A 333 4.23 -8.52 10.40
C ILE A 333 4.07 -7.34 11.35
N VAL A 334 4.54 -6.17 10.94
CA VAL A 334 4.54 -4.94 11.73
C VAL A 334 3.26 -4.16 11.44
N GLN A 335 2.34 -4.15 12.39
CA GLN A 335 1.20 -3.24 12.36
C GLN A 335 1.55 -1.91 13.01
N ARG A 336 0.94 -0.82 12.52
CA ARG A 336 1.19 0.57 12.98
C ARG A 336 -0.04 1.23 13.60
N PHE A 337 -1.15 0.51 13.74
CA PHE A 337 -2.46 1.07 14.11
C PHE A 337 -3.12 0.25 15.24
N GLY A 338 -3.81 0.91 16.16
CA GLY A 338 -4.73 0.27 17.10
C GLY A 338 -6.17 0.27 16.60
N ALA A 339 -7.10 -0.30 17.37
CA ALA A 339 -8.53 -0.31 17.04
C ALA A 339 -9.11 1.12 16.89
N ALA A 340 -8.53 2.07 17.63
CA ALA A 340 -8.87 3.49 17.65
C ALA A 340 -8.25 4.34 16.52
N LEU A 341 -7.61 3.71 15.52
CA LEU A 341 -6.77 4.39 14.51
C LEU A 341 -5.61 5.22 15.12
N ASN A 342 -5.24 4.93 16.36
CA ASN A 342 -4.06 5.50 17.01
C ASN A 342 -2.79 4.83 16.51
N LEU A 343 -1.68 5.57 16.49
CA LEU A 343 -0.36 5.02 16.19
C LEU A 343 0.02 3.99 17.25
N ASN A 344 0.07 2.72 16.83
CA ASN A 344 0.37 1.58 17.68
C ASN A 344 1.30 0.63 16.92
N VAL A 345 2.60 0.89 16.97
CA VAL A 345 3.58 -0.03 16.40
C VAL A 345 3.64 -1.29 17.27
N HIS A 346 3.27 -2.43 16.70
CA HIS A 346 3.30 -3.74 17.35
C HIS A 346 3.55 -4.85 16.31
N THR A 347 3.97 -6.03 16.76
CA THR A 347 4.40 -7.12 15.87
C THR A 347 3.51 -8.34 16.05
N HIS A 348 2.85 -8.80 14.98
CA HIS A 348 2.29 -10.15 14.91
C HIS A 348 3.30 -11.05 14.19
N ALA A 349 3.81 -12.08 14.85
CA ALA A 349 4.74 -13.04 14.28
C ALA A 349 4.10 -14.42 14.18
N LEU A 350 4.01 -14.95 12.97
CA LEU A 350 3.53 -16.29 12.68
C LEU A 350 4.74 -17.23 12.66
N VAL A 351 4.89 -18.04 13.71
CA VAL A 351 6.06 -18.86 14.00
C VAL A 351 5.69 -20.34 13.86
N VAL A 352 6.52 -21.16 13.21
CA VAL A 352 6.30 -22.62 13.22
C VAL A 352 6.47 -23.15 14.65
N ASP A 353 5.47 -23.83 15.18
CA ASP A 353 5.33 -24.09 16.62
C ASP A 353 6.13 -25.32 17.05
N GLY A 354 7.46 -25.18 16.97
CA GLY A 354 8.41 -26.28 17.06
C GLY A 354 9.72 -25.95 16.36
N VAL A 355 10.52 -26.98 16.06
CA VAL A 355 11.76 -26.87 15.28
C VAL A 355 11.84 -27.94 14.21
N PHE A 356 12.46 -27.63 13.08
CA PHE A 356 13.03 -28.66 12.21
C PHE A 356 14.38 -29.10 12.78
N ALA A 357 14.70 -30.39 12.72
CA ALA A 357 16.04 -30.92 12.94
C ALA A 357 16.46 -31.79 11.74
N GLU A 358 17.75 -32.09 11.66
CA GLU A 358 18.36 -32.82 10.55
C GLU A 358 18.73 -34.24 11.03
N GLU A 359 18.10 -35.26 10.44
CA GLU A 359 18.39 -36.66 10.73
C GLU A 359 19.63 -37.15 9.96
N ALA A 360 20.12 -38.34 10.32
CA ALA A 360 21.30 -38.97 9.70
C ALA A 360 21.19 -39.15 8.17
N ALA A 361 19.97 -39.22 7.62
CA ALA A 361 19.70 -39.33 6.19
C ALA A 361 19.66 -37.96 5.45
N GLY A 362 19.85 -36.83 6.15
CA GLY A 362 19.70 -35.48 5.59
C GLY A 362 18.25 -35.03 5.38
N SER A 363 17.27 -35.84 5.81
CA SER A 363 15.87 -35.43 5.98
C SER A 363 15.74 -34.32 7.02
N LEU A 364 14.77 -33.41 6.83
CA LEU A 364 14.35 -32.46 7.86
C LEU A 364 13.07 -32.95 8.52
N VAL A 365 13.17 -33.40 9.78
CA VAL A 365 12.03 -33.82 10.61
C VAL A 365 11.57 -32.64 11.46
N PHE A 366 10.26 -32.48 11.65
CA PHE A 366 9.69 -31.44 12.49
C PHE A 366 9.28 -31.96 13.86
N HIS A 367 9.77 -31.31 14.89
CA HIS A 367 9.46 -31.60 16.29
C HIS A 367 8.52 -30.51 16.82
N PRO A 368 7.23 -30.81 17.07
CA PRO A 368 6.29 -29.84 17.60
C PRO A 368 6.64 -29.46 19.04
N ALA A 369 6.49 -28.17 19.37
CA ALA A 369 6.60 -27.70 20.74
C ALA A 369 5.28 -27.94 21.50
N ALA A 370 5.37 -28.24 22.79
CA ALA A 370 4.25 -28.05 23.71
C ALA A 370 3.88 -26.55 23.78
N PRO A 371 2.68 -26.17 24.26
CA PRO A 371 2.37 -24.79 24.60
C PRO A 371 3.39 -24.19 25.60
N PRO A 372 3.69 -22.87 25.54
CA PRO A 372 4.43 -22.20 26.59
C PRO A 372 3.55 -22.03 27.83
N THR A 373 4.12 -22.22 29.02
CA THR A 373 3.44 -21.86 30.29
C THR A 373 3.52 -20.35 30.52
N ASP A 374 2.62 -19.78 31.32
CA ASP A 374 2.62 -18.33 31.58
C ASP A 374 3.90 -17.87 32.31
N GLY A 375 4.49 -18.71 33.17
CA GLY A 375 5.81 -18.45 33.76
C GLY A 375 6.96 -18.42 32.73
N GLU A 376 6.91 -19.26 31.70
CA GLU A 376 7.84 -19.16 30.57
C GLU A 376 7.58 -17.91 29.71
N MET A 377 6.32 -17.52 29.53
CA MET A 377 5.95 -16.28 28.84
C MET A 377 6.49 -15.05 29.57
N GLU A 378 6.40 -15.00 30.90
CA GLU A 378 6.98 -13.93 31.71
C GLU A 378 8.52 -13.94 31.62
N ALA A 379 9.17 -15.09 31.81
CA ALA A 379 10.63 -15.21 31.71
C ALA A 379 11.17 -14.81 30.32
N LEU A 380 10.42 -15.16 29.26
CA LEU A 380 10.70 -14.76 27.89
C LEU A 380 10.47 -13.25 27.68
N LEU A 381 9.41 -12.67 28.23
CA LEU A 381 9.13 -11.23 28.17
C LEU A 381 10.20 -10.41 28.91
N VAL A 382 10.59 -10.81 30.12
CA VAL A 382 11.71 -10.22 30.88
C VAL A 382 13.00 -10.29 30.05
N THR A 383 13.23 -11.39 29.35
CA THR A 383 14.39 -11.56 28.45
C THR A 383 14.32 -10.65 27.21
N ILE A 384 13.13 -10.46 26.63
CA ILE A 384 12.90 -9.56 25.49
C ILE A 384 13.10 -8.11 25.91
N ALA A 385 12.42 -7.64 26.95
CA ALA A 385 12.50 -6.27 27.48
C ALA A 385 13.95 -5.89 27.80
N ARG A 386 14.64 -6.72 28.61
CA ARG A 386 16.05 -6.53 28.98
C ARG A 386 17.01 -6.47 27.78
N ARG A 387 16.71 -7.19 26.68
CA ARG A 387 17.51 -7.13 25.44
C ARG A 387 17.18 -5.89 24.60
N ILE A 388 15.94 -5.40 24.62
CA ILE A 388 15.52 -4.15 23.97
C ILE A 388 16.09 -2.94 24.70
N GLU A 389 15.99 -2.88 26.03
CA GLU A 389 16.60 -1.85 26.89
C GLU A 389 18.11 -1.71 26.61
N ARG A 390 18.84 -2.83 26.56
CA ARG A 390 20.27 -2.88 26.19
C ARG A 390 20.56 -2.43 24.75
N LEU A 391 19.62 -2.58 23.81
CA LEU A 391 19.76 -2.11 22.43
C LEU A 391 19.54 -0.60 22.35
N LEU A 392 18.55 -0.08 23.07
CA LEU A 392 18.23 1.35 23.16
C LEU A 392 19.37 2.11 23.85
N ALA A 393 19.88 1.62 24.98
CA ALA A 393 20.98 2.23 25.71
C ALA A 393 22.25 2.40 24.84
N ARG A 394 22.61 1.40 24.01
CA ARG A 394 23.73 1.51 23.04
C ARG A 394 23.51 2.58 21.98
N ARG A 395 22.25 2.90 21.66
CA ARG A 395 21.85 3.98 20.75
C ARG A 395 21.56 5.31 21.47
N ARG A 396 21.81 5.39 22.79
CA ARG A 396 21.49 6.55 23.65
C ARG A 396 19.99 6.90 23.68
N LEU A 397 19.13 5.90 23.53
CA LEU A 397 17.67 6.00 23.58
C LEU A 397 17.10 5.33 24.84
N SER A 398 15.87 5.71 25.22
CA SER A 398 15.12 5.11 26.34
C SER A 398 13.71 4.68 25.91
N ALA A 399 13.17 3.62 26.54
CA ALA A 399 11.77 3.19 26.40
C ALA A 399 10.83 3.79 27.47
N ALA A 400 11.40 4.42 28.51
CA ALA A 400 10.64 5.21 29.48
C ALA A 400 10.12 6.52 28.84
N GLN A 401 9.39 7.34 29.59
CA GLN A 401 9.06 8.69 29.14
C GLN A 401 10.33 9.52 28.90
N ALA A 402 10.23 10.53 28.04
CA ALA A 402 11.34 11.43 27.77
C ALA A 402 11.46 12.45 28.91
N GLU A 403 12.63 12.55 29.53
CA GLU A 403 12.92 13.63 30.48
C GLU A 403 12.88 14.98 29.75
N PRO A 404 12.34 16.05 30.35
CA PRO A 404 12.30 17.38 29.73
C PRO A 404 13.69 17.84 29.27
N GLY A 405 13.79 18.32 28.03
CA GLY A 405 15.05 18.76 27.43
C GLY A 405 15.91 17.63 26.82
N THR A 406 15.48 16.36 26.84
CA THR A 406 16.13 15.33 26.02
C THR A 406 15.85 15.57 24.53
N ALA A 407 16.92 15.71 23.73
CA ALA A 407 16.81 15.93 22.29
C ALA A 407 16.11 14.74 21.61
N ASP A 408 15.12 15.03 20.76
CA ASP A 408 14.31 14.05 20.04
C ASP A 408 14.69 14.09 18.55
N PRO A 409 15.49 13.13 18.04
CA PRO A 409 16.18 13.29 16.75
C PRO A 409 15.29 13.39 15.50
N TRP A 410 13.96 13.35 15.63
CA TRP A 410 13.05 13.57 14.50
C TRP A 410 12.07 14.73 14.70
N VAL A 411 12.12 15.41 15.86
CA VAL A 411 11.68 16.81 15.92
C VAL A 411 12.60 17.66 15.02
N ASP A 412 13.88 17.30 14.92
CA ASP A 412 14.84 17.91 14.00
C ASP A 412 14.56 17.54 12.51
N ASP A 413 14.36 16.26 12.18
CA ASP A 413 14.07 15.79 10.81
C ASP A 413 12.70 16.24 10.27
N ALA A 414 11.65 16.18 11.11
CA ALA A 414 10.26 16.21 10.68
C ALA A 414 9.28 16.60 11.81
N PRO A 415 9.37 17.84 12.34
CA PRO A 415 8.69 18.25 13.58
C PRO A 415 7.17 18.04 13.57
N ILE A 416 6.51 18.29 12.43
CA ILE A 416 5.07 18.06 12.28
C ILE A 416 4.73 16.58 12.47
N LEU A 417 5.41 15.66 11.75
CA LEU A 417 5.14 14.23 11.83
C LEU A 417 5.53 13.63 13.18
N ALA A 418 6.55 14.17 13.85
CA ALA A 418 6.87 13.84 15.23
C ALA A 418 5.71 14.23 16.18
N GLY A 419 5.19 15.45 16.06
CA GLY A 419 4.01 15.91 16.81
C GLY A 419 2.77 15.04 16.59
N LEU A 420 2.43 14.74 15.32
CA LEU A 420 1.31 13.85 14.99
C LEU A 420 1.52 12.45 15.58
N ALA A 421 2.74 11.91 15.52
CA ALA A 421 3.06 10.59 16.04
C ALA A 421 2.93 10.53 17.58
N ALA A 422 3.47 11.52 18.30
CA ALA A 422 3.42 11.58 19.76
C ALA A 422 1.98 11.67 20.28
N ALA A 423 1.21 12.66 19.79
CA ALA A 423 -0.20 12.83 20.15
C ALA A 423 -1.04 11.61 19.76
N SER A 424 -0.76 11.02 18.58
CA SER A 424 -1.48 9.82 18.13
C SER A 424 -1.25 8.62 19.05
N VAL A 425 -0.01 8.35 19.48
CA VAL A 425 0.32 7.29 20.46
C VAL A 425 -0.41 7.49 21.79
N GLU A 426 -0.55 8.72 22.27
CA GLU A 426 -1.23 9.06 23.53
C GLU A 426 -2.78 9.12 23.43
N GLY A 427 -3.36 8.96 22.24
CA GLY A 427 -4.81 9.14 22.07
C GLY A 427 -5.27 10.60 22.13
N ARG A 428 -4.34 11.55 21.95
CA ARG A 428 -4.61 13.00 21.91
C ARG A 428 -4.71 13.54 20.49
N VAL A 429 -5.57 14.52 20.27
CA VAL A 429 -5.58 15.31 19.02
C VAL A 429 -4.27 16.10 18.90
N ALA A 430 -3.73 16.21 17.69
CA ALA A 430 -2.48 16.94 17.41
C ALA A 430 -2.72 18.35 16.85
N LEU A 431 -3.74 18.53 16.01
CA LEU A 431 -3.97 19.75 15.23
C LEU A 431 -5.33 20.42 15.53
N GLY A 432 -5.41 21.72 15.20
CA GLY A 432 -6.65 22.50 15.27
C GLY A 432 -7.09 22.87 16.71
N PRO A 433 -8.32 23.38 16.88
CA PRO A 433 -8.79 23.96 18.15
C PRO A 433 -8.86 22.99 19.35
N ARG A 434 -8.65 21.69 19.13
CA ARG A 434 -8.70 20.64 20.15
C ARG A 434 -7.34 19.97 20.40
N ALA A 435 -6.23 20.53 19.89
CA ALA A 435 -4.88 20.01 20.11
C ALA A 435 -4.60 19.72 21.60
N GLY A 436 -3.97 18.58 21.89
CA GLY A 436 -3.70 18.08 23.25
C GLY A 436 -4.89 17.39 23.94
N ALA A 437 -6.13 17.63 23.52
CA ALA A 437 -7.32 17.02 24.10
C ALA A 437 -7.47 15.54 23.69
N GLN A 438 -8.19 14.75 24.49
CA GLN A 438 -8.48 13.34 24.17
C GLN A 438 -9.44 13.20 22.97
N VAL A 439 -9.29 12.09 22.24
CA VAL A 439 -10.25 11.67 21.20
C VAL A 439 -11.62 11.38 21.84
N ARG A 440 -12.68 11.89 21.21
CA ARG A 440 -14.05 11.76 21.72
C ARG A 440 -14.58 10.34 21.49
N ARG A 441 -15.19 9.76 22.53
CA ARG A 441 -15.81 8.43 22.53
C ARG A 441 -17.34 8.54 22.49
N TRP A 442 -18.03 7.50 22.03
CA TRP A 442 -19.49 7.41 22.01
C TRP A 442 -19.98 6.00 22.35
N GLY A 443 -21.09 5.94 23.08
CA GLY A 443 -21.78 4.70 23.47
C GLY A 443 -21.22 4.00 24.71
N GLY A 444 -20.21 4.59 25.37
CA GLY A 444 -19.76 4.13 26.68
C GLY A 444 -20.70 4.57 27.81
N TRP A 445 -20.67 3.83 28.92
CA TRP A 445 -21.40 4.19 30.14
C TRP A 445 -20.54 5.17 30.98
N PRO A 446 -21.10 6.25 31.55
CA PRO A 446 -20.28 7.29 32.19
C PRO A 446 -19.45 6.80 33.38
N ASP A 447 -19.98 5.85 34.16
CA ASP A 447 -19.50 5.54 35.51
C ASP A 447 -19.04 4.07 35.71
N GLN A 448 -18.74 3.33 34.64
CA GLN A 448 -18.12 2.00 34.78
C GLN A 448 -16.60 2.10 34.91
N GLU A 449 -16.06 1.65 36.05
CA GLU A 449 -14.63 1.33 36.13
C GLU A 449 -14.27 0.29 35.05
N PRO A 450 -13.08 0.41 34.40
CA PRO A 450 -12.67 -0.56 33.39
C PRO A 450 -12.55 -1.96 34.00
N LEU A 451 -13.44 -2.87 33.62
CA LEU A 451 -13.38 -4.28 34.02
C LEU A 451 -11.94 -4.80 33.82
N PRO A 452 -11.35 -5.47 34.84
CA PRO A 452 -9.97 -5.92 34.77
C PRO A 452 -9.81 -6.85 33.56
N LEU A 453 -8.81 -6.55 32.71
CA LEU A 453 -8.58 -7.30 31.48
C LEU A 453 -8.27 -8.76 31.82
N VAL A 454 -9.24 -9.65 31.63
CA VAL A 454 -9.06 -11.10 31.80
C VAL A 454 -8.10 -11.57 30.72
N ARG A 455 -6.87 -11.88 31.13
CA ARG A 455 -5.79 -12.33 30.26
C ARG A 455 -5.99 -13.82 29.95
N GLY A 456 -5.95 -14.16 28.66
CA GLY A 456 -5.99 -15.55 28.23
C GLY A 456 -4.68 -16.29 28.57
N PRO A 457 -4.66 -17.64 28.46
CA PRO A 457 -3.44 -18.41 28.65
C PRO A 457 -2.39 -18.10 27.57
N CYS A 458 -1.12 -18.37 27.89
CA CYS A 458 0.04 -17.95 27.11
C CYS A 458 0.16 -16.41 27.00
N HIS A 459 0.09 -15.70 28.14
CA HIS A 459 0.17 -14.23 28.18
C HIS A 459 1.10 -13.69 29.27
N ALA A 460 1.76 -12.56 29.01
CA ALA A 460 2.55 -11.82 29.99
C ALA A 460 2.57 -10.32 29.68
N ALA A 461 2.66 -9.48 30.71
CA ALA A 461 2.94 -8.05 30.56
C ALA A 461 3.89 -7.53 31.64
N ARG A 462 4.73 -6.56 31.26
CA ARG A 462 5.71 -5.92 32.14
C ARG A 462 6.12 -4.56 31.59
N GLY A 463 6.01 -3.51 32.40
CA GLY A 463 6.58 -2.19 32.08
C GLY A 463 6.12 -1.57 30.76
N GLY A 464 4.87 -1.83 30.36
CA GLY A 464 4.30 -1.37 29.08
C GLY A 464 4.59 -2.27 27.87
N PHE A 465 5.39 -3.32 28.01
CA PHE A 465 5.41 -4.44 27.07
C PHE A 465 4.29 -5.43 27.40
N ASP A 466 3.70 -6.04 26.37
CA ASP A 466 2.65 -7.06 26.47
C ASP A 466 2.89 -8.12 25.38
N LEU A 467 2.89 -9.40 25.75
CA LEU A 467 3.29 -10.54 24.93
C LEU A 467 2.26 -11.67 25.01
N GLU A 468 1.70 -12.04 23.86
CA GLU A 468 0.65 -13.05 23.70
C GLU A 468 1.12 -14.18 22.77
N ALA A 469 0.75 -15.42 23.09
CA ALA A 469 1.04 -16.60 22.26
C ALA A 469 -0.08 -17.66 22.28
N GLY A 470 -1.30 -17.29 22.65
CA GLY A 470 -2.44 -18.22 22.81
C GLY A 470 -3.02 -18.75 21.49
N VAL A 471 -2.91 -17.99 20.39
CA VAL A 471 -3.50 -18.38 19.10
C VAL A 471 -2.60 -19.39 18.37
N VAL A 472 -3.06 -20.64 18.30
CA VAL A 472 -2.43 -21.74 17.57
C VAL A 472 -3.27 -22.13 16.35
N VAL A 473 -2.61 -22.47 15.26
CA VAL A 473 -3.18 -23.15 14.08
C VAL A 473 -2.63 -24.58 14.04
N PRO A 474 -3.47 -25.62 14.11
CA PRO A 474 -3.01 -27.00 14.04
C PRO A 474 -2.52 -27.38 12.63
N VAL A 475 -1.84 -28.52 12.51
CA VAL A 475 -1.48 -29.09 11.20
C VAL A 475 -2.75 -29.37 10.39
N GLY A 476 -2.69 -29.17 9.07
CA GLY A 476 -3.80 -29.37 8.13
C GLY A 476 -4.77 -28.19 8.00
N ASP A 477 -5.02 -27.40 9.05
CA ASP A 477 -6.00 -26.29 9.04
C ASP A 477 -5.47 -25.02 8.32
N ARG A 478 -5.25 -25.15 7.00
CA ARG A 478 -4.76 -24.06 6.15
C ARG A 478 -5.77 -22.92 6.04
N ALA A 479 -7.07 -23.20 6.18
CA ALA A 479 -8.13 -22.20 6.18
C ALA A 479 -8.02 -21.26 7.40
N ARG A 480 -7.76 -21.79 8.60
CA ARG A 480 -7.46 -20.96 9.79
C ARG A 480 -6.12 -20.24 9.67
N LEU A 481 -5.10 -20.87 9.07
CA LEU A 481 -3.84 -20.16 8.78
C LEU A 481 -4.09 -18.95 7.88
N GLU A 482 -4.92 -19.09 6.84
CA GLU A 482 -5.28 -17.97 5.97
C GLU A 482 -6.09 -16.91 6.73
N ARG A 483 -7.06 -17.29 7.59
CA ARG A 483 -7.78 -16.33 8.45
C ARG A 483 -6.84 -15.54 9.36
N VAL A 484 -5.80 -16.18 9.91
CA VAL A 484 -4.77 -15.52 10.72
C VAL A 484 -3.86 -14.62 9.85
N CYS A 485 -3.46 -15.04 8.66
CA CYS A 485 -2.72 -14.20 7.71
C CYS A 485 -3.54 -12.96 7.27
N ARG A 486 -4.82 -13.13 6.94
CA ARG A 486 -5.79 -12.05 6.63
C ARG A 486 -5.91 -11.08 7.81
N TYR A 487 -6.02 -11.58 9.04
CA TYR A 487 -6.06 -10.76 10.26
C TYR A 487 -4.76 -9.97 10.49
N ALA A 488 -3.59 -10.59 10.31
CA ALA A 488 -2.30 -9.94 10.52
C ALA A 488 -1.94 -8.93 9.41
N LEU A 489 -2.39 -9.16 8.19
CA LEU A 489 -2.19 -8.28 7.02
C LEU A 489 -3.35 -7.30 6.76
N ARG A 490 -4.28 -7.15 7.72
CA ARG A 490 -5.46 -6.27 7.56
C ARG A 490 -5.04 -4.79 7.40
N PRO A 491 -5.77 -3.98 6.61
CA PRO A 491 -5.58 -2.53 6.56
C PRO A 491 -5.95 -1.86 7.91
N PRO A 492 -5.48 -0.62 8.18
CA PRO A 492 -5.81 0.11 9.41
C PRO A 492 -7.30 0.42 9.56
N ILE A 493 -8.00 0.55 8.43
CA ILE A 493 -9.38 1.02 8.35
C ILE A 493 -10.09 0.33 7.17
N ALA A 494 -11.42 0.40 7.17
CA ALA A 494 -12.27 0.03 6.04
C ALA A 494 -13.39 1.09 5.97
N HIS A 495 -13.86 1.44 4.76
CA HIS A 495 -14.90 2.46 4.58
C HIS A 495 -16.16 2.15 5.41
N ASP A 496 -16.47 0.88 5.59
CA ASP A 496 -17.57 0.38 6.41
C ASP A 496 -17.66 0.96 7.82
N ARG A 497 -16.49 1.25 8.41
CA ARG A 497 -16.38 1.77 9.78
C ARG A 497 -16.39 3.29 9.83
N ILE A 498 -16.38 3.99 8.69
CA ILE A 498 -16.33 5.45 8.59
C ILE A 498 -17.71 5.96 8.20
N ARG A 499 -18.24 6.96 8.91
CA ARG A 499 -19.47 7.66 8.55
C ARG A 499 -19.30 9.16 8.79
N LEU A 500 -19.70 10.00 7.84
CA LEU A 500 -19.79 11.45 8.03
C LEU A 500 -21.14 11.78 8.71
N THR A 501 -21.16 12.66 9.70
CA THR A 501 -22.40 13.18 10.32
C THR A 501 -22.94 14.37 9.53
N PRO A 502 -24.21 14.75 9.71
CA PRO A 502 -24.76 15.99 9.14
C PRO A 502 -23.96 17.25 9.55
N ASP A 503 -23.33 17.22 10.73
CA ASP A 503 -22.50 18.29 11.29
C ASP A 503 -21.07 18.35 10.69
N GLY A 504 -20.76 17.49 9.71
CA GLY A 504 -19.45 17.41 9.07
C GLY A 504 -18.38 16.67 9.88
N GLU A 505 -18.74 16.04 11.00
CA GLU A 505 -17.81 15.23 11.81
C GLU A 505 -17.72 13.79 11.29
N VAL A 506 -16.61 13.11 11.57
CA VAL A 506 -16.39 11.72 11.16
C VAL A 506 -16.49 10.78 12.36
N LEU A 507 -17.42 9.83 12.28
CA LEU A 507 -17.55 8.72 13.20
C LEU A 507 -16.72 7.52 12.69
N LEU A 508 -15.91 6.95 13.59
CA LEU A 508 -15.20 5.69 13.40
C LEU A 508 -15.81 4.63 14.31
N GLU A 509 -16.54 3.68 13.74
CA GLU A 509 -17.07 2.50 14.41
C GLU A 509 -15.94 1.57 14.86
N LEU A 510 -15.98 1.08 16.10
CA LEU A 510 -14.99 0.16 16.64
C LEU A 510 -15.34 -1.28 16.26
N ARG A 511 -14.34 -2.04 15.79
CA ARG A 511 -14.53 -3.42 15.32
C ARG A 511 -15.07 -4.37 16.40
N HIS A 512 -14.83 -4.03 17.66
CA HIS A 512 -15.38 -4.68 18.84
C HIS A 512 -15.70 -3.57 19.86
N ARG A 513 -16.85 -3.67 20.55
CA ARG A 513 -17.18 -2.78 21.67
C ARG A 513 -16.09 -2.88 22.75
N TRP A 514 -15.70 -1.75 23.33
CA TRP A 514 -14.75 -1.73 24.45
C TRP A 514 -15.40 -2.07 25.78
N SER A 515 -14.61 -2.39 26.80
CA SER A 515 -15.10 -2.72 28.15
C SER A 515 -15.81 -1.56 28.85
N ASP A 516 -15.50 -0.31 28.48
CA ASP A 516 -16.21 0.91 28.91
C ASP A 516 -17.55 1.12 28.17
N GLY A 517 -17.93 0.21 27.28
CA GLY A 517 -19.11 0.28 26.41
C GLY A 517 -18.89 1.01 25.08
N THR A 518 -17.76 1.70 24.88
CA THR A 518 -17.52 2.53 23.67
C THR A 518 -17.70 1.71 22.40
N THR A 519 -18.49 2.26 21.47
CA THR A 519 -18.75 1.68 20.15
C THR A 519 -18.21 2.52 19.00
N HIS A 520 -18.08 3.84 19.17
CA HIS A 520 -17.60 4.75 18.13
C HIS A 520 -16.63 5.79 18.70
N LEU A 521 -15.75 6.31 17.85
CA LEU A 521 -14.91 7.48 18.10
C LEU A 521 -15.35 8.62 17.17
N ARG A 522 -15.25 9.87 17.63
CA ARG A 522 -15.71 11.06 16.90
C ARG A 522 -14.58 12.06 16.66
N PHE A 523 -14.34 12.35 15.39
CA PHE A 523 -13.25 13.18 14.88
C PHE A 523 -13.80 14.36 14.06
N HIS A 524 -13.18 15.53 14.15
CA HIS A 524 -13.26 16.52 13.06
C HIS A 524 -12.46 15.97 11.85
N PRO A 525 -12.76 16.33 10.58
CA PRO A 525 -12.03 15.78 9.42
C PRO A 525 -10.49 15.91 9.51
N LEU A 526 -9.98 17.03 10.06
CA LEU A 526 -8.56 17.20 10.31
C LEU A 526 -8.01 16.26 11.41
N GLU A 527 -8.79 16.01 12.47
CA GLU A 527 -8.47 15.05 13.55
C GLU A 527 -8.40 13.59 13.02
N LEU A 528 -9.04 13.29 11.87
CA LEU A 528 -8.90 12.00 11.19
C LEU A 528 -7.66 11.98 10.26
N ILE A 529 -7.39 13.07 9.54
CA ILE A 529 -6.24 13.16 8.62
C ILE A 529 -4.91 13.02 9.39
N GLU A 530 -4.77 13.63 10.57
CA GLU A 530 -3.58 13.45 11.42
C GLU A 530 -3.35 11.98 11.84
N ARG A 531 -4.44 11.23 12.08
CA ARG A 531 -4.40 9.81 12.48
C ARG A 531 -3.90 8.96 11.32
N LEU A 532 -4.46 9.17 10.13
CA LEU A 532 -4.06 8.50 8.89
C LEU A 532 -2.60 8.80 8.55
N ALA A 533 -2.15 10.05 8.70
CA ALA A 533 -0.75 10.45 8.51
C ALA A 533 0.20 9.72 9.48
N ALA A 534 -0.13 9.66 10.78
CA ALA A 534 0.71 9.01 11.79
C ALA A 534 0.83 7.48 11.59
N VAL A 535 -0.26 6.78 11.28
CA VAL A 535 -0.23 5.32 11.08
C VAL A 535 0.44 4.91 9.76
N THR A 536 0.48 5.78 8.75
CA THR A 536 1.06 5.48 7.44
C THR A 536 2.58 5.29 7.52
N PRO A 537 3.15 4.20 6.96
CA PRO A 537 4.60 4.01 6.90
C PRO A 537 5.25 4.91 5.84
N ARG A 538 6.54 5.23 6.00
CA ARG A 538 7.31 5.87 4.92
C ARG A 538 7.35 4.94 3.68
N PRO A 539 7.42 5.49 2.45
CA PRO A 539 7.51 4.66 1.24
C PRO A 539 8.72 3.70 1.26
N ARG A 540 8.57 2.54 0.59
CA ARG A 540 9.61 1.49 0.44
C ARG A 540 10.01 0.75 1.74
N ILE A 541 9.19 0.84 2.80
CA ILE A 541 9.45 0.17 4.08
C ILE A 541 8.72 -1.17 4.18
N ASN A 542 9.48 -2.25 4.17
CA ASN A 542 8.95 -3.62 4.27
C ASN A 542 8.48 -3.92 5.71
N LEU A 543 7.16 -3.93 5.91
CA LEU A 543 6.50 -4.28 7.18
C LEU A 543 6.33 -5.80 7.38
N VAL A 544 6.61 -6.63 6.36
CA VAL A 544 6.61 -8.10 6.46
C VAL A 544 8.05 -8.60 6.36
N LEU A 545 8.48 -9.38 7.36
CA LEU A 545 9.86 -9.76 7.60
C LEU A 545 9.98 -11.26 7.87
N TYR A 546 10.99 -11.91 7.28
CA TYR A 546 11.15 -13.36 7.31
C TYR A 546 12.37 -13.75 8.17
N TYR A 547 12.19 -14.72 9.07
CA TYR A 547 13.19 -15.13 10.06
C TYR A 547 13.35 -16.65 10.14
N GLY A 548 14.52 -17.10 10.59
CA GLY A 548 14.85 -18.53 10.74
C GLY A 548 14.74 -19.29 9.41
N VAL A 549 14.25 -20.52 9.43
CA VAL A 549 14.15 -21.37 8.23
C VAL A 549 13.26 -20.82 7.11
N LEU A 550 12.38 -19.86 7.41
CA LEU A 550 11.48 -19.22 6.45
C LEU A 550 12.12 -18.03 5.71
N ALA A 551 13.29 -17.55 6.14
CA ALA A 551 14.00 -16.46 5.47
C ALA A 551 14.54 -16.89 4.09
N ALA A 552 14.49 -15.98 3.11
CA ALA A 552 14.79 -16.27 1.71
C ALA A 552 16.18 -16.88 1.47
N HIS A 553 17.19 -16.49 2.26
CA HIS A 553 18.57 -16.98 2.19
C HIS A 553 18.95 -17.96 3.31
N ALA A 554 17.97 -18.52 4.04
CA ALA A 554 18.27 -19.52 5.07
C ALA A 554 18.75 -20.84 4.43
N THR A 555 19.81 -21.45 4.97
CA THR A 555 20.46 -22.65 4.40
C THR A 555 19.54 -23.88 4.27
N TRP A 556 18.39 -23.88 4.95
CA TRP A 556 17.39 -24.94 4.88
C TRP A 556 16.13 -24.53 4.10
N ARG A 557 16.01 -23.29 3.61
CA ARG A 557 14.77 -22.78 2.96
C ARG A 557 14.35 -23.56 1.72
N SER A 558 15.33 -24.10 0.98
CA SER A 558 15.17 -24.98 -0.18
C SER A 558 15.02 -26.46 0.17
N ARG A 559 15.29 -26.85 1.43
CA ARG A 559 15.18 -28.21 1.96
C ARG A 559 13.90 -28.45 2.78
N LEU A 560 13.17 -27.38 3.13
CA LEU A 560 11.86 -27.51 3.76
C LEU A 560 10.87 -28.22 2.81
N PRO A 561 9.99 -29.10 3.31
CA PRO A 561 8.85 -29.60 2.56
C PRO A 561 8.02 -28.44 1.98
N LYS A 562 7.52 -28.60 0.76
CA LYS A 562 6.67 -27.58 0.13
C LYS A 562 5.30 -27.56 0.82
N PRO A 563 4.56 -26.44 0.77
CA PRO A 563 3.21 -26.39 1.33
C PRO A 563 2.28 -27.35 0.58
N GLY A 564 1.83 -28.40 1.27
CA GLY A 564 1.06 -29.52 0.68
C GLY A 564 1.82 -30.86 0.68
N ASP A 565 3.16 -30.85 0.76
CA ASP A 565 3.94 -32.06 0.97
C ASP A 565 3.69 -32.62 2.39
N ALA A 566 3.72 -33.94 2.53
CA ALA A 566 3.70 -34.59 3.85
C ALA A 566 4.98 -34.25 4.63
N VAL A 567 4.84 -33.78 5.87
CA VAL A 567 5.97 -33.47 6.76
C VAL A 567 6.17 -34.65 7.72
N VAL A 568 7.39 -35.18 7.79
CA VAL A 568 7.76 -36.14 8.84
C VAL A 568 7.78 -35.39 10.17
N MET A 569 6.92 -35.79 11.10
CA MET A 569 6.76 -35.18 12.41
C MET A 569 6.92 -36.23 13.51
N THR A 570 7.61 -35.89 14.60
CA THR A 570 7.56 -36.72 15.81
C THR A 570 6.24 -36.52 16.55
N ALA A 571 5.75 -37.57 17.21
CA ALA A 571 4.56 -37.49 18.06
C ALA A 571 4.72 -36.39 19.14
N PRO A 572 3.65 -35.64 19.48
CA PRO A 572 3.72 -34.58 20.48
C PRO A 572 3.99 -35.18 21.87
N THR A 573 5.09 -34.80 22.50
CA THR A 573 5.48 -35.29 23.83
C THR A 573 4.64 -34.64 24.93
N VAL A 574 3.41 -35.13 25.10
CA VAL A 574 2.53 -34.76 26.20
C VAL A 574 2.80 -35.68 27.39
N SER A 575 3.51 -35.17 28.40
CA SER A 575 3.50 -35.79 29.73
C SER A 575 2.07 -35.75 30.28
N PRO A 576 1.53 -36.84 30.85
CA PRO A 576 0.16 -36.86 31.33
C PRO A 576 -0.02 -35.86 32.50
N PRO A 577 -1.05 -35.02 32.48
CA PRO A 577 -1.42 -34.25 33.67
C PRO A 577 -1.99 -35.20 34.74
N MET A 578 -1.75 -34.90 36.01
CA MET A 578 -2.50 -35.54 37.09
C MET A 578 -3.98 -35.14 37.04
N GLU A 579 -4.85 -36.07 37.41
CA GLU A 579 -6.29 -35.83 37.55
C GLU A 579 -6.58 -34.83 38.69
N GLY A 580 -7.71 -34.11 38.59
CA GLY A 580 -8.24 -33.32 39.72
C GLY A 580 -8.37 -31.81 39.53
N ALA A 581 -8.78 -31.31 38.36
CA ALA A 581 -9.16 -29.91 38.18
C ALA A 581 -10.34 -29.73 37.21
N SER A 582 -11.57 -29.76 37.74
CA SER A 582 -12.79 -29.41 36.98
C SER A 582 -12.91 -27.89 36.82
N VAL A 583 -12.75 -27.38 35.60
CA VAL A 583 -12.82 -25.94 35.30
C VAL A 583 -14.25 -25.55 34.85
N PRO A 584 -14.89 -24.52 35.43
CA PRO A 584 -16.19 -24.05 34.98
C PRO A 584 -16.08 -23.32 33.63
N ALA A 585 -17.06 -23.54 32.74
CA ALA A 585 -17.10 -22.90 31.43
C ALA A 585 -17.58 -21.45 31.53
N LEU A 586 -16.84 -20.49 30.93
CA LEU A 586 -17.26 -19.10 30.84
C LEU A 586 -16.68 -18.39 29.60
N ALA A 587 -17.58 -17.82 28.78
CA ALA A 587 -17.36 -16.78 27.77
C ALA A 587 -16.16 -16.93 26.80
N VAL A 588 -16.24 -17.87 25.85
CA VAL A 588 -15.41 -17.83 24.62
C VAL A 588 -15.92 -16.72 23.69
N THR A 589 -15.25 -15.56 23.65
CA THR A 589 -15.50 -14.48 22.69
C THR A 589 -14.84 -14.76 21.33
N GLY A 590 -15.19 -15.90 20.73
CA GLY A 590 -14.50 -16.48 19.58
C GLY A 590 -15.40 -17.28 18.64
N ALA A 591 -16.69 -16.93 18.53
CA ALA A 591 -17.56 -17.49 17.51
C ALA A 591 -17.23 -16.92 16.12
N ALA A 592 -17.22 -17.80 15.12
CA ALA A 592 -17.36 -17.43 13.72
C ALA A 592 -18.75 -17.92 13.27
N ASP A 593 -19.40 -17.16 12.39
CA ASP A 593 -20.56 -17.60 11.63
C ASP A 593 -20.43 -17.14 10.18
N ASP A 594 -21.04 -17.90 9.28
CA ASP A 594 -20.91 -17.77 7.82
C ASP A 594 -21.98 -16.83 7.22
N PRO A 595 -21.93 -16.52 5.91
CA PRO A 595 -22.85 -17.25 5.04
C PRO A 595 -22.15 -18.08 3.95
N GLN A 596 -22.61 -19.33 3.85
CA GLN A 596 -22.20 -20.36 2.91
C GLN A 596 -22.61 -20.05 1.46
N GLU A 597 -21.69 -20.19 0.50
CA GLU A 597 -22.01 -20.42 -0.92
C GLU A 597 -21.00 -21.40 -1.55
N SER A 598 -21.47 -22.35 -2.36
CA SER A 598 -20.73 -23.59 -2.65
C SER A 598 -20.62 -23.94 -4.15
N ALA A 599 -19.39 -24.01 -4.66
CA ALA A 599 -19.05 -24.68 -5.93
C ALA A 599 -17.56 -25.11 -5.94
N PRO A 600 -17.17 -26.22 -6.63
CA PRO A 600 -15.83 -26.79 -6.53
C PRO A 600 -14.83 -26.22 -7.56
N THR A 601 -13.54 -26.21 -7.19
CA THR A 601 -12.41 -25.93 -8.09
C THR A 601 -11.63 -27.20 -8.46
N PRO A 602 -11.65 -27.64 -9.73
CA PRO A 602 -10.57 -28.48 -10.28
C PRO A 602 -9.29 -27.66 -10.54
N PHE A 603 -8.30 -28.27 -11.17
CA PHE A 603 -6.98 -27.68 -11.55
C PHE A 603 -5.98 -27.44 -10.40
N ALA A 604 -5.62 -28.53 -9.73
CA ALA A 604 -4.25 -28.67 -9.26
C ALA A 604 -3.30 -28.80 -10.47
N GLN A 605 -2.67 -27.70 -10.90
CA GLN A 605 -1.60 -27.72 -11.90
C GLN A 605 -0.22 -27.42 -11.28
N ARG A 606 0.82 -28.05 -11.83
CA ARG A 606 2.15 -28.15 -11.21
C ARG A 606 2.92 -26.82 -11.31
N ARG A 607 3.22 -26.22 -10.16
CA ARG A 607 3.97 -24.95 -10.06
C ARG A 607 5.43 -25.12 -10.49
N SER A 608 5.85 -24.43 -11.56
CA SER A 608 7.27 -24.26 -11.89
C SER A 608 7.93 -23.22 -10.98
N ASN A 609 9.23 -23.39 -10.70
CA ASN A 609 10.04 -22.33 -10.12
C ASN A 609 10.28 -21.22 -11.17
N TRP A 610 10.10 -19.96 -10.79
CA TRP A 610 10.31 -18.82 -11.69
C TRP A 610 11.78 -18.43 -11.75
N LEU A 611 12.33 -18.37 -12.96
CA LEU A 611 13.72 -17.97 -13.22
C LEU A 611 13.89 -16.45 -13.15
N TRP A 612 15.10 -15.98 -12.86
CA TRP A 612 15.44 -14.55 -12.77
C TRP A 612 14.98 -13.74 -14.00
N ALA A 613 15.13 -14.29 -15.21
CA ALA A 613 14.67 -13.64 -16.44
C ALA A 613 13.14 -13.46 -16.50
N GLN A 614 12.38 -14.44 -16.00
CA GLN A 614 10.92 -14.36 -15.93
C GLN A 614 10.48 -13.35 -14.85
N LEU A 615 11.24 -13.23 -13.75
CA LEU A 615 11.03 -12.17 -12.76
C LEU A 615 11.32 -10.77 -13.33
N MET A 616 12.35 -10.62 -14.17
CA MET A 616 12.63 -9.35 -14.87
C MET A 616 11.52 -8.99 -15.87
N GLN A 617 11.08 -9.93 -16.69
CA GLN A 617 9.91 -9.75 -17.57
C GLN A 617 8.66 -9.35 -16.77
N ARG A 618 8.36 -10.04 -15.66
CA ARG A 618 7.16 -9.79 -14.84
C ARG A 618 7.22 -8.51 -14.01
N THR A 619 8.41 -8.03 -13.64
CA THR A 619 8.58 -6.84 -12.79
C THR A 619 8.82 -5.56 -13.59
N PHE A 620 9.46 -5.65 -14.76
CA PHE A 620 9.89 -4.48 -15.56
C PHE A 620 9.46 -4.53 -17.03
N GLY A 621 8.82 -5.61 -17.50
CA GLY A 621 8.23 -5.71 -18.84
C GLY A 621 9.20 -6.09 -19.98
N PHE A 622 10.48 -6.41 -19.69
CA PHE A 622 11.47 -6.73 -20.73
C PHE A 622 12.15 -8.10 -20.53
N ASP A 623 12.18 -8.92 -21.60
CA ASP A 623 12.84 -10.23 -21.60
C ASP A 623 14.33 -10.04 -21.81
N VAL A 624 15.07 -10.03 -20.70
CA VAL A 624 16.54 -10.00 -20.64
C VAL A 624 17.22 -11.12 -21.43
N LEU A 625 16.50 -12.17 -21.84
CA LEU A 625 17.01 -13.23 -22.71
C LEU A 625 16.59 -13.09 -24.17
N ARG A 626 15.83 -12.07 -24.58
CA ARG A 626 15.48 -11.85 -26.01
C ARG A 626 16.52 -10.93 -26.67
N CYS A 627 17.11 -11.38 -27.77
CA CYS A 627 18.05 -10.56 -28.53
C CYS A 627 17.32 -9.41 -29.26
N PRO A 628 17.67 -8.13 -29.02
CA PRO A 628 16.99 -7.00 -29.66
C PRO A 628 17.30 -6.84 -31.15
N ARG A 629 18.31 -7.56 -31.69
CA ARG A 629 18.68 -7.50 -33.12
C ARG A 629 18.08 -8.61 -33.99
N CYS A 630 17.75 -9.77 -33.42
CA CYS A 630 17.28 -10.93 -34.19
C CYS A 630 16.16 -11.73 -33.53
N GLY A 631 15.67 -11.33 -32.35
CA GLY A 631 14.59 -12.02 -31.62
C GLY A 631 14.98 -13.37 -30.97
N GLY A 632 16.07 -14.01 -31.39
CA GLY A 632 16.57 -15.26 -30.81
C GLY A 632 16.95 -15.15 -29.33
N ARG A 633 16.96 -16.28 -28.60
CA ARG A 633 17.26 -16.28 -27.15
C ARG A 633 18.74 -16.30 -26.82
N PHE A 634 19.15 -15.40 -25.94
CA PHE A 634 20.41 -15.47 -25.21
C PHE A 634 20.39 -16.65 -24.23
N ARG A 635 21.55 -17.29 -24.07
CA ARG A 635 21.84 -18.27 -23.02
C ARG A 635 22.74 -17.61 -21.98
N LEU A 636 22.41 -17.72 -20.70
CA LEU A 636 23.31 -17.28 -19.64
C LEU A 636 24.58 -18.15 -19.65
N LEU A 637 25.74 -17.53 -19.90
CA LEU A 637 27.04 -18.22 -19.93
C LEU A 637 27.79 -18.11 -18.59
N ALA A 638 27.75 -16.94 -17.96
CA ALA A 638 28.35 -16.67 -16.65
C ALA A 638 27.66 -15.49 -15.96
N LEU A 639 27.74 -15.44 -14.63
CA LEU A 639 27.42 -14.26 -13.82
C LEU A 639 28.74 -13.70 -13.25
N ILE A 640 28.95 -12.39 -13.33
CA ILE A 640 30.21 -11.74 -12.92
C ILE A 640 29.93 -10.84 -11.72
N GLU A 641 30.22 -11.35 -10.53
CA GLU A 641 29.90 -10.68 -9.26
C GLU A 641 31.03 -9.80 -8.73
N LYS A 642 32.28 -10.04 -9.15
CA LYS A 642 33.48 -9.35 -8.61
C LYS A 642 33.57 -7.90 -9.12
N PRO A 643 33.43 -6.86 -8.27
CA PRO A 643 33.33 -5.47 -8.73
C PRO A 643 34.49 -4.97 -9.61
N PRO A 644 35.78 -5.31 -9.35
CA PRO A 644 36.88 -4.89 -10.22
C PRO A 644 36.79 -5.47 -11.65
N VAL A 645 36.20 -6.66 -11.80
CA VAL A 645 35.99 -7.30 -13.11
C VAL A 645 34.83 -6.61 -13.84
N VAL A 646 33.73 -6.36 -13.14
CA VAL A 646 32.57 -5.61 -13.67
C VAL A 646 32.99 -4.22 -14.15
N GLN A 647 33.75 -3.47 -13.34
CA GLN A 647 34.27 -2.15 -13.73
C GLN A 647 35.20 -2.21 -14.95
N ARG A 648 36.06 -3.23 -15.06
CA ARG A 648 36.95 -3.41 -16.21
C ARG A 648 36.18 -3.70 -17.49
N ILE A 649 35.11 -4.50 -17.41
CA ILE A 649 34.21 -4.81 -18.53
C ILE A 649 33.40 -3.58 -18.93
N LEU A 650 32.74 -2.90 -17.99
CA LEU A 650 31.96 -1.69 -18.28
C LEU A 650 32.81 -0.60 -18.94
N ARG A 651 34.03 -0.36 -18.42
CA ARG A 651 34.98 0.60 -19.02
C ARG A 651 35.39 0.21 -20.45
N HIS A 652 35.60 -1.08 -20.72
CA HIS A 652 35.91 -1.57 -22.07
C HIS A 652 34.72 -1.44 -23.04
N LEU A 653 33.48 -1.56 -22.54
CA LEU A 653 32.25 -1.36 -23.31
C LEU A 653 31.82 0.11 -23.44
N GLY A 654 32.60 1.07 -22.90
CA GLY A 654 32.23 2.50 -22.88
C GLY A 654 31.02 2.83 -21.96
N LEU A 655 30.65 1.92 -21.06
CA LEU A 655 29.51 2.07 -20.16
C LEU A 655 29.91 2.70 -18.80
N PRO A 656 29.02 3.44 -18.13
CA PRO A 656 29.30 4.03 -16.83
C PRO A 656 29.72 2.97 -15.78
N THR A 657 30.87 3.18 -15.15
CA THR A 657 31.38 2.32 -14.07
C THR A 657 30.85 2.70 -12.69
N GLU A 658 30.15 3.83 -12.58
CA GLU A 658 29.56 4.33 -11.34
C GLU A 658 28.16 3.76 -11.12
N VAL A 659 27.84 3.41 -9.88
CA VAL A 659 26.48 2.97 -9.51
C VAL A 659 25.57 4.21 -9.52
N PRO A 660 24.48 4.24 -10.31
CA PRO A 660 23.61 5.41 -10.38
C PRO A 660 23.08 5.80 -8.99
N PRO A 661 23.19 7.08 -8.59
CA PRO A 661 22.67 7.53 -7.30
C PRO A 661 21.16 7.30 -7.24
N ALA A 662 20.68 6.82 -6.09
CA ALA A 662 19.27 6.56 -5.87
C ALA A 662 18.47 7.87 -6.03
N ARG A 663 17.70 7.98 -7.11
CA ARG A 663 16.90 9.19 -7.39
C ARG A 663 15.96 9.49 -6.22
N PRO A 664 15.79 10.79 -5.85
CA PRO A 664 14.82 11.17 -4.83
C PRO A 664 13.42 10.67 -5.21
N PRO A 665 12.54 10.39 -4.22
CA PRO A 665 11.17 10.00 -4.52
C PRO A 665 10.48 11.12 -5.32
N ARG A 666 9.83 10.78 -6.42
CA ARG A 666 8.90 11.70 -7.09
C ARG A 666 7.76 12.01 -6.12
N ALA A 667 7.39 13.29 -6.03
CA ALA A 667 6.09 13.69 -5.53
C ALA A 667 4.98 13.11 -6.44
N PRO A 668 3.73 12.97 -5.96
CA PRO A 668 2.60 12.72 -6.86
C PRO A 668 2.51 13.82 -7.94
N PRO A 669 1.98 13.51 -9.14
CA PRO A 669 1.79 14.52 -10.17
C PRO A 669 0.82 15.60 -9.67
N VAL A 670 1.27 16.85 -9.62
CA VAL A 670 0.44 17.98 -9.26
C VAL A 670 -0.41 18.34 -10.48
N ALA A 671 -1.74 18.31 -10.33
CA ALA A 671 -2.66 18.75 -11.37
C ALA A 671 -2.49 20.26 -11.60
N VAL A 672 -1.93 20.63 -12.76
CA VAL A 672 -1.79 22.03 -13.19
C VAL A 672 -3.19 22.59 -13.48
N GLY A 673 -3.77 23.30 -12.51
CA GLY A 673 -5.12 23.86 -12.64
C GLY A 673 -5.79 24.27 -11.33
N VAL A 674 -5.36 23.74 -10.17
CA VAL A 674 -5.87 24.17 -8.87
C VAL A 674 -5.29 25.55 -8.54
N ARG A 675 -6.11 26.61 -8.65
CA ARG A 675 -5.76 27.94 -8.13
C ARG A 675 -5.55 27.85 -6.62
N SER A 676 -4.46 28.41 -6.12
CA SER A 676 -4.22 28.54 -4.70
C SER A 676 -5.26 29.49 -4.08
N LEU A 677 -6.11 28.95 -3.20
CA LEU A 677 -6.88 29.77 -2.28
C LEU A 677 -5.94 30.25 -1.17
N THR A 678 -5.32 31.41 -1.36
CA THR A 678 -4.80 32.20 -0.23
C THR A 678 -6.00 32.63 0.61
N LEU A 679 -6.09 32.07 1.82
CA LEU A 679 -6.98 32.58 2.85
C LEU A 679 -6.21 33.65 3.61
N ASP A 680 -6.29 34.88 3.12
CA ASP A 680 -5.79 36.05 3.83
C ASP A 680 -6.69 36.29 5.05
N LEU A 681 -6.14 36.02 6.24
CA LEU A 681 -6.82 36.15 7.52
C LEU A 681 -6.56 37.54 8.11
N ASP A 682 -7.24 38.55 7.56
CA ASP A 682 -7.31 39.86 8.21
C ASP A 682 -8.16 39.76 9.49
N ILE A 683 -7.56 40.15 10.62
CA ILE A 683 -8.17 40.11 11.96
C ILE A 683 -8.45 41.54 12.43
N PRO A 684 -9.72 41.90 12.71
CA PRO A 684 -10.10 42.93 13.66
C PRO A 684 -10.21 42.36 15.10
#